data_AF-A0A7C5PQQ6-F1
#
_entry.id   AF-A0A7C5PQQ6-F1
#
_cell.length_a   1.000
_cell.length_b   1.000
_cell.length_c   1.000
_cell.angle_alpha   90.00
_cell.angle_beta   90.00
_cell.angle_gamma   90.00
#
_symmetry.space_group_name_H-M   'P 1'
#
loop_
_entity.id
_entity.type
_entity.pdbx_description
1 polymer ?
#
loop_
_entity_poly.entity_id
_entity_poly.type
_entity_poly.pdbx_seq_one_letter_code
_entity_poly.pdbx_strand_id
1 'polypeptide(L)'
;MVEPSFRRGIREFYVPLLSALSLGVALFLPGTASSQGPALIKDINTKPLPNPSSSPRNFVNIGPLTYFSAFTSTTGTELFRTIGTPASTTLVKDIRSGSSSSSPSSLVVLGTKILFSAFGPTKGRELWISDGTSAGTTLLKDIRPGANSSSPFGMVVAGTKVFFIANDGINGAELWVTDGTTAGTKLVKDIRAGASSSSIFGLTAVGSKVIFRANDGTNGTEPWVSDGTAAGTTLLKDVRSGPFSSFPFNFTTLGSKVVFSANDGTNGTELWITDGTAVGTSLLKNIQAGSGSSSPSSFSRIGSKIYFSAFDSTNGRELWVTDGTISGTKLVKDIRSGSGSSSPFGMTALGSKFVFRAFTSTAGSELWISDGTAAGTTLLKDIRSGSSSSSPRNFTALSASKMVFTASDSTTGTELYVTDGTAAGTSLLKDIRAGSFSSFPFGFHAVFGKAYFSANDSVVGSEPWITDGTSSGTKLVKDLNGNAGGTSSSFPFGFTDKFNRSLFSANDGVSGTELYITDGSAAGTKMLKDIRTGSLSSSPSNFVLAGNKMFFRAFDTTNGTELWVSDGTPAGTKLVKDIRPGSLSSFPSFLTPMGDKVLFRASDGTKGSELWISDGTAAGTVLVKDIRSGVFSSFPSNFVSFKGMLFFTANDGLKGTELWKTDGTATGTTMVADINPGSSSSSPSNLTANGNKLFFRAFKSGAGTELWATDGTGTGTAQVKDIRPGSLSSFPSSLTASGGKVFFVANDGTNGSELWVSDGTSTGTKMVKDIRAGSFSSSITILGDLNGKLLFRANDGTKGTEPWISDGTSAGTTLLKDIYSGSSSSFPFNFLTTGSRFGFFVARDATTGTELWKTDGTTAGTSLVADIRPGTNSSTPSGLVLSNGMLIFRATDPVKGTEPFKFFPGANTKMVGHPCSTSATRRPHLMGTDPVIGGTMKLRGAGAKPGAVGVQLLGAGVNLNAIPLTALGAGCNSYINLLSFWMPLSTFGVPASGNWTQNYPVPNDATLKGVRVAFQTWYIILPALQWEMSNGVFSALGN
;
A
#
# COMPACT_ATOMS: atom_id res chain seq x y z
N MET A 1 27.41 1.72 68.96
CA MET A 1 28.31 0.95 69.84
C MET A 1 28.72 -0.31 69.07
N VAL A 2 30.03 -0.45 68.85
CA VAL A 2 30.85 -1.68 68.68
C VAL A 2 30.36 -2.79 67.73
N GLU A 3 31.12 -3.08 66.67
CA GLU A 3 31.04 -4.24 65.73
C GLU A 3 32.31 -4.21 64.83
N PRO A 4 32.69 -5.23 64.02
CA PRO A 4 32.14 -6.59 63.89
C PRO A 4 33.19 -7.73 64.06
N SER A 5 32.77 -9.01 64.00
CA SER A 5 33.72 -10.11 63.67
C SER A 5 33.14 -11.30 62.88
N PHE A 6 34.07 -11.88 62.13
CA PHE A 6 34.03 -12.80 60.99
C PHE A 6 33.78 -14.29 61.35
N ARG A 7 33.08 -15.08 60.50
CA ARG A 7 33.58 -16.34 59.83
C ARG A 7 32.47 -17.26 59.25
N ARG A 8 32.71 -17.64 57.97
CA ARG A 8 32.53 -18.95 57.26
C ARG A 8 31.35 -19.89 57.58
N GLY A 9 30.68 -20.35 56.52
CA GLY A 9 30.43 -21.79 56.31
C GLY A 9 29.12 -22.22 55.60
N ILE A 10 29.24 -22.64 54.33
CA ILE A 10 28.60 -23.81 53.65
C ILE A 10 27.18 -24.26 54.07
N ARG A 11 26.21 -24.28 53.13
CA ARG A 11 25.51 -25.48 52.55
C ARG A 11 24.16 -25.15 51.88
N GLU A 12 24.01 -25.74 50.68
CA GLU A 12 22.83 -26.41 50.09
C GLU A 12 21.51 -25.64 49.84
N PHE A 13 20.97 -25.74 48.61
CA PHE A 13 19.83 -26.64 48.31
C PHE A 13 19.55 -26.77 46.80
N TYR A 14 19.63 -28.04 46.36
CA TYR A 14 18.91 -28.80 45.34
C TYR A 14 18.31 -28.22 44.03
N VAL A 15 18.57 -29.07 43.01
CA VAL A 15 18.16 -29.14 41.60
C VAL A 15 16.74 -29.75 41.46
N PRO A 16 16.05 -29.56 40.31
CA PRO A 16 15.83 -30.75 39.47
C PRO A 16 16.19 -30.54 38.00
N LEU A 17 16.65 -31.64 37.41
CA LEU A 17 17.19 -31.81 36.06
C LEU A 17 16.14 -31.58 34.96
N LEU A 18 16.61 -31.10 33.80
CA LEU A 18 16.31 -31.76 32.53
C LEU A 18 17.43 -31.50 31.50
N SER A 19 17.71 -32.56 30.76
CA SER A 19 18.93 -32.95 30.06
C SER A 19 19.17 -32.26 28.71
N ALA A 20 20.45 -32.27 28.33
CA ALA A 20 21.08 -31.69 27.16
C ALA A 20 20.62 -32.26 25.79
N LEU A 21 20.66 -31.40 24.77
CA LEU A 21 21.04 -31.77 23.41
C LEU A 21 21.74 -30.59 22.74
N SER A 22 22.97 -30.86 22.33
CA SER A 22 23.97 -29.97 21.73
C SER A 22 23.55 -29.42 20.36
N LEU A 23 23.63 -28.10 20.17
CA LEU A 23 23.74 -27.48 18.84
C LEU A 23 25.14 -26.90 18.66
N GLY A 24 25.90 -27.48 17.72
CA GLY A 24 27.13 -26.89 17.22
C GLY A 24 26.85 -25.58 16.51
N VAL A 25 27.38 -24.49 17.06
CA VAL A 25 27.45 -23.20 16.37
C VAL A 25 28.61 -23.27 15.39
N ALA A 26 28.31 -23.53 14.12
CA ALA A 26 29.27 -23.30 13.04
C ALA A 26 29.42 -21.79 12.85
N LEU A 27 30.60 -21.28 13.21
CA LEU A 27 31.09 -19.96 12.86
C LEU A 27 31.08 -19.78 11.33
N PHE A 28 30.30 -18.82 10.83
CA PHE A 28 30.48 -18.27 9.48
C PHE A 28 30.95 -16.83 9.58
N LEU A 29 32.11 -16.57 9.00
CA LEU A 29 32.64 -15.25 8.67
C LEU A 29 31.67 -14.52 7.73
N PRO A 30 31.23 -13.28 8.00
CA PRO A 30 30.48 -12.51 7.03
C PRO A 30 31.43 -12.02 5.93
N GLY A 31 31.18 -12.48 4.70
CA GLY A 31 31.72 -11.89 3.48
C GLY A 31 31.33 -10.42 3.35
N THR A 32 32.21 -9.66 2.71
CA THR A 32 32.20 -8.21 2.49
C THR A 32 30.89 -7.67 1.90
N ALA A 33 30.23 -6.76 2.62
CA ALA A 33 29.06 -6.04 2.11
C ALA A 33 29.46 -4.94 1.10
N SER A 34 29.36 -5.24 -0.19
CA SER A 34 29.24 -4.20 -1.25
C SER A 34 27.82 -3.62 -1.25
N SER A 35 27.60 -2.44 -1.83
CA SER A 35 26.29 -1.77 -1.96
C SER A 35 25.24 -2.71 -2.60
N GLN A 36 24.45 -3.39 -1.79
CA GLN A 36 23.48 -4.39 -2.27
C GLN A 36 22.18 -3.66 -2.67
N GLY A 37 21.83 -3.63 -3.96
CA GLY A 37 20.48 -4.16 -4.20
C GLY A 37 20.55 -5.67 -3.94
N PRO A 38 19.47 -6.42 -3.80
CA PRO A 38 19.58 -7.79 -3.25
C PRO A 38 20.51 -8.10 -2.04
N ALA A 39 20.06 -7.79 -0.81
CA ALA A 39 20.45 -8.58 0.39
C ALA A 39 19.73 -9.95 0.40
N LEU A 40 19.48 -10.70 1.50
CA LEU A 40 19.35 -12.19 1.37
C LEU A 40 18.00 -12.89 1.81
N ILE A 41 17.07 -13.36 0.93
CA ILE A 41 15.99 -14.31 1.32
C ILE A 41 16.30 -15.79 0.83
N LYS A 42 17.52 -16.11 0.30
CA LYS A 42 18.39 -17.37 0.13
C LYS A 42 17.82 -18.77 -0.23
N ASP A 43 18.43 -19.39 -1.25
CA ASP A 43 18.00 -20.59 -2.01
C ASP A 43 16.91 -21.47 -1.39
N ILE A 44 15.72 -21.40 -1.99
CA ILE A 44 14.60 -22.31 -1.77
C ILE A 44 14.87 -23.76 -2.25
N ASN A 45 15.99 -24.08 -2.93
CA ASN A 45 16.20 -25.46 -3.39
C ASN A 45 17.64 -25.91 -3.72
N THR A 46 17.74 -27.22 -3.92
CA THR A 46 18.87 -27.98 -4.50
C THR A 46 18.35 -28.97 -5.57
N LYS A 47 17.21 -28.66 -6.20
CA LYS A 47 16.42 -29.55 -7.08
C LYS A 47 15.68 -28.72 -8.17
N PRO A 48 15.22 -29.32 -9.29
CA PRO A 48 14.50 -28.66 -10.37
C PRO A 48 13.07 -29.19 -10.53
N LEU A 49 12.13 -28.29 -10.70
CA LEU A 49 10.79 -28.63 -11.18
C LEU A 49 10.68 -27.95 -12.55
N PRO A 50 9.72 -28.28 -13.43
CA PRO A 50 9.64 -27.44 -14.61
C PRO A 50 9.47 -25.99 -14.22
N ASN A 51 8.88 -25.74 -13.04
CA ASN A 51 8.77 -24.49 -12.34
C ASN A 51 9.60 -24.52 -11.02
N PRO A 52 10.96 -24.46 -11.07
CA PRO A 52 11.85 -24.55 -9.92
C PRO A 52 11.83 -23.23 -9.12
N SER A 53 10.64 -22.84 -8.67
CA SER A 53 10.16 -21.48 -8.72
C SER A 53 8.83 -21.29 -7.93
N SER A 54 8.71 -20.32 -6.98
CA SER A 54 7.47 -20.18 -6.18
C SER A 54 6.98 -18.82 -5.63
N SER A 55 5.64 -18.64 -5.46
CA SER A 55 4.90 -17.38 -5.73
C SER A 55 3.88 -16.85 -4.67
N PRO A 56 4.23 -15.93 -3.74
CA PRO A 56 3.31 -15.51 -2.64
C PRO A 56 1.89 -14.62 -2.61
N ARG A 57 0.95 -12.87 -3.88
CA ARG A 57 1.29 -11.71 -4.80
C ARG A 57 1.58 -10.48 -3.94
N ASN A 58 0.86 -10.38 -2.80
CA ASN A 58 0.93 -9.33 -1.79
C ASN A 58 1.45 -9.59 -0.26
N PHE A 59 0.90 -10.43 0.68
CA PHE A 59 0.83 -10.71 2.22
C PHE A 59 -0.06 -10.13 3.51
N VAL A 60 -0.65 -8.90 3.80
CA VAL A 60 -1.40 -8.16 4.95
C VAL A 60 -0.90 -7.07 6.10
N ASN A 61 0.38 -6.76 6.49
CA ASN A 61 1.22 -5.99 7.55
C ASN A 61 1.52 -6.32 9.10
N ILE A 62 2.02 -7.46 9.67
CA ILE A 62 2.05 -7.70 11.17
C ILE A 62 3.44 -7.45 11.75
N GLY A 63 3.74 -6.19 12.10
CA GLY A 63 5.01 -5.85 12.72
C GLY A 63 6.18 -6.32 11.84
N PRO A 64 7.15 -7.10 12.38
CA PRO A 64 8.26 -7.62 11.59
C PRO A 64 7.87 -8.87 10.77
N LEU A 65 6.74 -9.47 11.13
CA LEU A 65 6.34 -10.83 10.77
C LEU A 65 5.42 -10.81 9.55
N THR A 66 5.63 -11.75 8.63
CA THR A 66 5.01 -11.68 7.28
C THR A 66 4.25 -12.84 6.56
N TYR A 67 3.69 -13.96 6.09
CA TYR A 67 2.74 -13.86 4.96
C TYR A 67 3.49 -14.09 3.63
N PHE A 68 4.76 -13.66 3.56
CA PHE A 68 5.69 -13.83 2.45
C PHE A 68 6.11 -15.28 2.24
N SER A 69 5.45 -15.91 1.29
CA SER A 69 5.54 -17.34 0.98
C SER A 69 6.41 -17.68 -0.23
N ALA A 70 6.33 -18.94 -0.66
CA ALA A 70 6.93 -19.60 -1.81
C ALA A 70 6.33 -21.05 -1.79
N PHE A 71 6.95 -22.14 -2.30
CA PHE A 71 6.45 -23.53 -2.15
C PHE A 71 7.43 -24.69 -2.47
N THR A 72 6.93 -25.91 -2.70
CA THR A 72 7.50 -27.26 -2.88
C THR A 72 6.42 -28.30 -3.31
N SER A 73 5.38 -27.99 -4.11
CA SER A 73 4.41 -28.94 -4.77
C SER A 73 3.68 -29.99 -3.88
N THR A 74 3.82 -29.90 -2.56
CA THR A 74 3.65 -31.01 -1.58
C THR A 74 2.41 -30.89 -0.72
N THR A 75 2.53 -31.00 0.62
CA THR A 75 1.36 -31.31 1.47
C THR A 75 0.24 -30.35 1.15
N GLY A 76 0.59 -29.11 0.80
CA GLY A 76 -0.22 -28.42 -0.16
C GLY A 76 -0.03 -26.96 -0.40
N THR A 77 -1.07 -26.43 -1.04
CA THR A 77 -1.34 -25.06 -1.64
C THR A 77 -1.56 -24.24 -0.27
N GLU A 78 -0.81 -24.42 0.86
CA GLU A 78 -1.05 -23.75 2.19
C GLU A 78 0.00 -23.57 3.36
N LEU A 79 0.22 -22.29 3.80
CA LEU A 79 0.82 -21.76 5.07
C LEU A 79 2.23 -22.29 5.51
N PHE A 80 3.19 -21.40 5.78
CA PHE A 80 4.48 -21.73 6.45
C PHE A 80 4.99 -20.65 7.43
N ARG A 81 5.98 -19.77 7.13
CA ARG A 81 6.44 -18.66 8.02
C ARG A 81 7.12 -17.51 7.26
N THR A 82 7.45 -16.36 7.90
CA THR A 82 8.71 -15.57 7.68
C THR A 82 8.74 -14.13 8.21
N ILE A 83 9.92 -13.49 8.13
CA ILE A 83 10.24 -12.10 8.50
C ILE A 83 11.11 -11.36 7.46
N GLY A 84 11.61 -12.02 6.39
CA GLY A 84 12.53 -11.43 5.40
C GLY A 84 13.89 -12.11 5.29
N THR A 85 14.09 -13.24 5.98
CA THR A 85 15.25 -14.12 5.82
C THR A 85 14.80 -15.44 5.24
N PRO A 86 15.71 -16.25 4.69
CA PRO A 86 15.34 -17.57 4.18
C PRO A 86 14.75 -18.42 5.30
N ALA A 87 15.51 -18.55 6.38
CA ALA A 87 15.21 -19.47 7.47
C ALA A 87 14.05 -19.03 8.36
N SER A 88 13.32 -17.95 8.05
CA SER A 88 12.24 -17.53 8.93
C SER A 88 11.02 -18.45 8.74
N THR A 89 11.15 -19.66 9.35
CA THR A 89 10.60 -21.02 9.09
C THR A 89 9.97 -21.66 10.34
N THR A 90 8.95 -22.53 10.20
CA THR A 90 8.57 -23.62 11.17
C THR A 90 7.26 -24.36 10.79
N LEU A 91 7.36 -25.70 10.75
CA LEU A 91 6.32 -26.73 10.56
C LEU A 91 5.01 -26.55 11.35
N VAL A 92 3.85 -26.85 10.70
CA VAL A 92 2.69 -27.59 11.25
C VAL A 92 1.99 -28.52 10.20
N LYS A 93 0.88 -28.12 9.53
CA LYS A 93 -0.23 -29.02 9.12
C LYS A 93 -0.87 -28.96 7.69
N ASP A 94 -1.48 -27.88 7.12
CA ASP A 94 -2.74 -27.91 6.26
C ASP A 94 -4.00 -28.15 7.18
N ILE A 95 -5.28 -27.68 7.19
CA ILE A 95 -6.33 -28.30 8.10
C ILE A 95 -6.88 -29.59 7.53
N ARG A 96 -7.32 -29.61 6.26
CA ARG A 96 -7.22 -30.84 5.48
C ARG A 96 -5.75 -31.10 5.24
N SER A 97 -5.25 -31.05 4.02
CA SER A 97 -4.15 -31.93 3.66
C SER A 97 -3.91 -32.13 2.18
N GLY A 98 -2.70 -32.61 1.92
CA GLY A 98 -2.43 -33.78 1.09
C GLY A 98 -1.67 -33.41 -0.16
N SER A 99 -2.31 -32.60 -1.00
CA SER A 99 -1.69 -31.76 -2.02
C SER A 99 -2.09 -30.28 -1.86
N SER A 100 -2.79 -29.92 -0.77
CA SER A 100 -3.87 -28.92 -0.81
C SER A 100 -3.96 -27.72 0.20
N SER A 101 -5.12 -27.03 0.29
CA SER A 101 -5.12 -25.56 0.13
C SER A 101 -6.39 -24.67 0.52
N SER A 102 -6.39 -23.31 0.36
CA SER A 102 -7.59 -22.43 0.62
C SER A 102 -7.74 -20.94 0.06
N SER A 103 -7.82 -20.71 -1.26
CA SER A 103 -7.73 -19.42 -2.03
C SER A 103 -8.35 -18.06 -1.53
N PRO A 104 -7.56 -16.98 -1.59
CA PRO A 104 -7.91 -15.54 -1.50
C PRO A 104 -7.90 -14.68 -2.81
N SER A 105 -7.62 -13.36 -2.66
CA SER A 105 -6.82 -12.45 -3.54
C SER A 105 -6.68 -11.05 -2.88
N SER A 106 -6.02 -10.04 -3.48
CA SER A 106 -6.16 -8.57 -3.25
C SER A 106 -6.77 -8.08 -1.93
N LEU A 107 -6.01 -8.20 -0.84
CA LEU A 107 -6.27 -7.58 0.46
C LEU A 107 -5.93 -6.08 0.48
N VAL A 108 -5.94 -5.47 1.68
CA VAL A 108 -4.92 -4.52 2.20
C VAL A 108 -4.91 -4.52 3.76
N VAL A 109 -4.16 -3.64 4.44
CA VAL A 109 -3.67 -3.72 5.84
C VAL A 109 -4.69 -3.92 7.00
N LEU A 110 -4.48 -4.98 7.82
CA LEU A 110 -5.17 -5.30 9.10
C LEU A 110 -4.86 -4.38 10.30
N GLY A 111 -5.75 -4.32 11.30
CA GLY A 111 -5.52 -3.76 12.66
C GLY A 111 -4.67 -4.62 13.63
N THR A 112 -5.30 -5.42 14.51
CA THR A 112 -4.65 -6.19 15.63
C THR A 112 -3.96 -7.55 15.30
N LYS A 113 -4.68 -8.69 15.31
CA LYS A 113 -4.18 -10.08 15.17
C LYS A 113 -4.21 -10.57 13.70
N ILE A 114 -5.18 -11.42 13.34
CA ILE A 114 -5.31 -12.15 12.06
C ILE A 114 -6.76 -12.67 11.93
N LEU A 115 -7.23 -12.94 10.70
CA LEU A 115 -8.55 -13.48 10.34
C LEU A 115 -8.32 -14.65 9.38
N PHE A 116 -8.86 -15.85 9.68
CA PHE A 116 -8.69 -17.06 8.85
C PHE A 116 -9.98 -17.90 8.76
N SER A 117 -10.49 -18.15 7.54
CA SER A 117 -11.49 -19.17 7.11
C SER A 117 -11.69 -19.09 5.58
N ALA A 118 -12.09 -20.13 4.87
CA ALA A 118 -12.31 -20.02 3.40
C ALA A 118 -13.28 -21.08 2.91
N PHE A 119 -13.34 -21.31 1.59
CA PHE A 119 -13.87 -22.56 1.06
C PHE A 119 -13.14 -23.69 1.84
N GLY A 120 -13.84 -24.52 2.62
CA GLY A 120 -13.26 -25.27 3.75
C GLY A 120 -13.57 -26.77 3.78
N PRO A 121 -12.88 -27.60 4.59
CA PRO A 121 -12.66 -29.02 4.29
C PRO A 121 -13.94 -29.78 3.99
N THR A 122 -15.05 -29.39 4.61
CA THR A 122 -16.31 -30.14 4.65
C THR A 122 -17.56 -29.25 4.67
N LYS A 123 -18.19 -29.16 5.84
CA LYS A 123 -18.00 -27.97 6.66
C LYS A 123 -16.67 -27.27 6.27
N GLY A 124 -16.64 -26.45 5.22
CA GLY A 124 -17.77 -25.74 4.62
C GLY A 124 -17.29 -24.45 4.03
N ARG A 125 -17.55 -23.35 4.73
CA ARG A 125 -16.96 -22.03 4.46
C ARG A 125 -16.13 -21.56 5.68
N GLU A 126 -15.45 -22.51 6.33
CA GLU A 126 -15.76 -22.86 7.74
C GLU A 126 -14.78 -22.48 8.85
N LEU A 127 -15.30 -22.62 10.07
CA LEU A 127 -15.02 -21.79 11.22
C LEU A 127 -15.26 -22.57 12.54
N TRP A 128 -14.33 -22.54 13.52
CA TRP A 128 -14.27 -23.36 14.77
C TRP A 128 -13.82 -22.62 16.12
N ILE A 129 -12.86 -23.03 16.98
CA ILE A 129 -12.49 -22.24 18.23
C ILE A 129 -11.00 -22.26 18.63
N SER A 130 -10.51 -21.23 19.34
CA SER A 130 -9.13 -20.97 19.81
C SER A 130 -9.14 -19.64 20.63
N ASP A 131 -7.98 -19.05 20.90
CA ASP A 131 -7.80 -17.61 21.23
C ASP A 131 -7.58 -16.74 19.96
N GLY A 132 -7.04 -17.31 18.88
CA GLY A 132 -6.67 -16.55 17.68
C GLY A 132 -5.26 -15.97 17.67
N THR A 133 -4.37 -16.38 18.57
CA THR A 133 -2.92 -16.20 18.38
C THR A 133 -2.33 -17.33 17.52
N SER A 134 -2.92 -18.54 17.58
CA SER A 134 -2.51 -19.72 16.80
C SER A 134 -3.47 -20.91 16.94
N ALA A 135 -3.22 -21.99 16.18
CA ALA A 135 -3.65 -23.35 16.50
C ALA A 135 -5.14 -23.77 16.50
N GLY A 136 -5.37 -25.12 16.50
CA GLY A 136 -6.68 -25.83 16.49
C GLY A 136 -6.72 -27.40 16.47
N THR A 137 -7.74 -28.04 17.06
CA THR A 137 -8.25 -29.45 16.94
C THR A 137 -9.71 -29.62 16.39
N THR A 138 -10.95 -29.78 16.93
CA THR A 138 -11.87 -29.97 18.15
C THR A 138 -12.46 -28.84 19.06
N LEU A 139 -13.79 -28.51 19.07
CA LEU A 139 -14.45 -27.75 20.19
C LEU A 139 -15.62 -26.68 20.10
N LEU A 140 -16.37 -26.37 19.01
CA LEU A 140 -17.46 -25.32 19.02
C LEU A 140 -18.69 -25.60 18.10
N LYS A 141 -19.70 -24.72 18.12
CA LYS A 141 -20.98 -24.56 17.38
C LYS A 141 -21.00 -24.94 15.87
N ASP A 142 -22.20 -25.09 15.29
CA ASP A 142 -22.52 -25.40 13.87
C ASP A 142 -23.73 -24.54 13.38
N ILE A 143 -24.09 -24.53 12.08
CA ILE A 143 -25.24 -23.74 11.55
C ILE A 143 -26.06 -24.43 10.45
N ARG A 144 -25.52 -24.63 9.23
CA ARG A 144 -26.27 -24.50 7.96
C ARG A 144 -25.82 -25.45 6.82
N PRO A 145 -26.63 -26.41 6.32
CA PRO A 145 -26.22 -27.38 5.28
C PRO A 145 -25.96 -26.84 3.85
N GLY A 146 -25.39 -27.67 2.97
CA GLY A 146 -25.45 -27.58 1.48
C GLY A 146 -24.44 -26.65 0.77
N ALA A 147 -24.65 -26.42 -0.54
CA ALA A 147 -24.27 -25.20 -1.28
C ALA A 147 -23.50 -25.39 -2.61
N ASN A 148 -23.01 -24.26 -3.19
CA ASN A 148 -22.36 -24.22 -4.50
C ASN A 148 -21.53 -22.93 -4.81
N SER A 149 -20.97 -22.84 -6.03
CA SER A 149 -19.88 -21.92 -6.41
C SER A 149 -20.16 -20.43 -6.27
N SER A 150 -19.16 -19.64 -5.87
CA SER A 150 -19.32 -18.19 -5.60
C SER A 150 -17.99 -17.44 -5.40
N SER A 151 -17.81 -16.24 -5.99
CA SER A 151 -16.50 -15.56 -6.18
C SER A 151 -16.31 -14.17 -5.48
N PRO A 152 -15.96 -14.13 -4.18
CA PRO A 152 -15.75 -12.92 -3.35
C PRO A 152 -14.67 -11.88 -3.74
N PHE A 153 -14.87 -10.55 -3.50
CA PHE A 153 -13.95 -9.51 -4.04
C PHE A 153 -13.63 -8.07 -3.41
N GLY A 154 -13.96 -7.56 -2.18
CA GLY A 154 -13.81 -6.06 -1.93
C GLY A 154 -13.44 -5.33 -0.59
N MET A 155 -12.34 -4.51 -0.66
CA MET A 155 -11.35 -4.32 0.45
C MET A 155 -10.51 -2.98 0.49
N VAL A 156 -10.59 -2.08 1.51
CA VAL A 156 -9.58 -0.99 1.82
C VAL A 156 -9.44 -0.60 3.33
N VAL A 157 -8.22 -0.29 3.82
CA VAL A 157 -7.81 -0.02 5.24
C VAL A 157 -8.68 0.98 6.03
N ALA A 158 -9.27 0.55 7.15
CA ALA A 158 -10.39 1.27 7.78
C ALA A 158 -10.35 1.56 9.30
N GLY A 159 -9.51 0.92 10.13
CA GLY A 159 -9.53 1.11 11.60
C GLY A 159 -10.11 -0.08 12.42
N THR A 160 -11.28 0.07 13.08
CA THR A 160 -11.70 -0.77 14.24
C THR A 160 -12.69 -1.97 14.10
N LYS A 161 -13.57 -2.18 13.10
CA LYS A 161 -14.46 -3.38 13.02
C LYS A 161 -14.87 -3.88 11.58
N VAL A 162 -14.87 -5.18 11.25
CA VAL A 162 -14.55 -5.73 9.86
C VAL A 162 -15.63 -6.53 9.09
N PHE A 163 -15.87 -6.34 7.78
CA PHE A 163 -16.96 -6.98 6.97
C PHE A 163 -16.54 -8.08 5.97
N PHE A 164 -17.48 -8.89 5.38
CA PHE A 164 -17.49 -9.45 3.98
C PHE A 164 -18.59 -10.43 3.51
N ILE A 165 -19.10 -10.29 2.26
CA ILE A 165 -20.53 -10.12 1.87
C ILE A 165 -21.24 -11.25 1.05
N ALA A 166 -22.18 -12.03 1.61
CA ALA A 166 -22.62 -13.34 1.07
C ALA A 166 -24.12 -13.63 0.86
N ASN A 167 -24.41 -14.40 -0.20
CA ASN A 167 -25.73 -14.85 -0.64
C ASN A 167 -25.96 -16.33 -0.37
N ASP A 168 -26.99 -16.71 0.39
CA ASP A 168 -27.52 -18.07 0.43
C ASP A 168 -28.28 -18.42 -0.87
N GLY A 169 -29.40 -17.74 -1.10
CA GLY A 169 -30.41 -17.99 -2.13
C GLY A 169 -31.77 -17.37 -1.81
N ILE A 170 -31.96 -16.90 -0.56
CA ILE A 170 -33.06 -16.03 -0.09
C ILE A 170 -32.56 -14.60 0.19
N ASN A 171 -31.25 -14.39 0.42
CA ASN A 171 -30.71 -13.09 0.88
C ASN A 171 -29.94 -12.21 -0.11
N GLY A 172 -29.35 -12.73 -1.19
CA GLY A 172 -28.44 -11.93 -2.02
C GLY A 172 -27.07 -11.71 -1.39
N ALA A 173 -26.10 -11.12 -2.09
CA ALA A 173 -24.75 -11.01 -1.55
C ALA A 173 -24.69 -9.98 -0.41
N GLU A 174 -24.81 -10.51 0.86
CA GLU A 174 -25.17 -9.89 2.16
C GLU A 174 -24.49 -10.41 3.54
N LEU A 175 -25.01 -11.13 4.61
CA LEU A 175 -24.40 -11.31 6.04
C LEU A 175 -24.61 -12.59 7.00
N TRP A 176 -23.54 -13.09 7.71
CA TRP A 176 -23.42 -13.82 9.06
C TRP A 176 -22.02 -13.57 9.77
N VAL A 177 -21.83 -13.77 11.12
CA VAL A 177 -20.56 -13.50 11.89
C VAL A 177 -20.11 -14.38 13.11
N THR A 178 -18.82 -14.23 13.53
CA THR A 178 -18.12 -14.88 14.68
C THR A 178 -17.19 -13.98 15.55
N ASP A 179 -17.09 -14.17 16.89
CA ASP A 179 -16.05 -13.56 17.80
C ASP A 179 -16.12 -14.08 19.29
N GLY A 180 -17.28 -13.87 19.96
CA GLY A 180 -17.61 -13.81 21.41
C GLY A 180 -18.02 -15.11 22.17
N THR A 181 -19.22 -15.61 22.60
CA THR A 181 -20.74 -15.39 22.66
C THR A 181 -21.85 -15.97 21.59
N THR A 182 -22.77 -16.99 21.78
CA THR A 182 -24.06 -17.39 20.98
C THR A 182 -25.65 -17.25 21.39
N ALA A 183 -26.19 -16.46 22.37
CA ALA A 183 -27.51 -15.70 22.50
C ALA A 183 -27.73 -14.10 22.33
N GLY A 184 -26.81 -13.09 22.54
CA GLY A 184 -26.72 -11.66 21.95
C GLY A 184 -25.84 -11.09 20.67
N THR A 185 -24.66 -11.61 20.18
CA THR A 185 -23.99 -11.76 18.81
C THR A 185 -24.93 -11.90 17.65
N LYS A 186 -24.55 -12.09 16.38
CA LYS A 186 -25.56 -12.06 15.34
C LYS A 186 -25.38 -12.80 14.02
N LEU A 187 -26.55 -12.98 13.43
CA LEU A 187 -26.98 -13.23 12.01
C LEU A 187 -28.28 -10.73 10.19
N VAL A 188 -29.63 -10.41 10.02
CA VAL A 188 -30.26 -10.26 8.68
C VAL A 188 -31.28 -9.08 8.42
N LYS A 189 -31.33 -8.38 7.25
CA LYS A 189 -31.87 -6.97 7.07
C LYS A 189 -32.46 -6.36 5.74
N ASP A 190 -32.62 -7.01 4.58
CA ASP A 190 -33.52 -6.73 3.40
C ASP A 190 -32.95 -6.25 2.02
N ILE A 191 -33.31 -6.96 0.95
CA ILE A 191 -32.89 -6.92 -0.47
C ILE A 191 -34.10 -7.23 -1.41
N ARG A 192 -34.14 -6.68 -2.64
CA ARG A 192 -35.36 -6.62 -3.50
C ARG A 192 -36.12 -7.93 -3.64
N ALA A 193 -37.43 -7.89 -3.34
CA ALA A 193 -38.45 -8.94 -3.50
C ALA A 193 -37.91 -10.37 -3.38
N GLY A 194 -37.17 -10.64 -2.29
CA GLY A 194 -36.37 -11.84 -2.11
C GLY A 194 -35.06 -11.84 -2.92
N ALA A 195 -33.97 -12.16 -2.22
CA ALA A 195 -32.74 -12.77 -2.75
C ALA A 195 -31.88 -12.02 -3.76
N SER A 196 -32.32 -10.86 -4.27
CA SER A 196 -31.51 -10.05 -5.20
C SER A 196 -30.26 -9.49 -4.52
N SER A 197 -29.22 -9.05 -5.24
CA SER A 197 -27.96 -8.65 -4.58
C SER A 197 -27.66 -7.17 -4.70
N SER A 198 -27.21 -6.57 -3.60
CA SER A 198 -26.12 -5.60 -3.46
C SER A 198 -25.60 -4.80 -4.66
N SER A 199 -25.17 -5.46 -5.73
CA SER A 199 -24.35 -4.84 -6.78
C SER A 199 -23.15 -4.09 -6.19
N ILE A 200 -22.41 -4.89 -5.42
CA ILE A 200 -21.34 -4.53 -4.51
C ILE A 200 -20.24 -3.71 -5.22
N PHE A 201 -20.03 -2.42 -4.90
CA PHE A 201 -18.80 -1.76 -5.34
C PHE A 201 -18.44 -0.42 -4.66
N GLY A 202 -17.14 -0.06 -4.64
CA GLY A 202 -16.76 1.37 -4.52
C GLY A 202 -15.66 1.71 -3.53
N LEU A 203 -14.54 0.99 -3.61
CA LEU A 203 -13.58 0.90 -2.53
C LEU A 203 -12.81 2.18 -2.16
N THR A 204 -12.93 2.56 -0.89
CA THR A 204 -11.89 3.12 0.01
C THR A 204 -12.42 3.02 1.47
N ALA A 205 -11.78 3.65 2.48
CA ALA A 205 -11.98 3.65 3.95
C ALA A 205 -11.20 4.82 4.57
N VAL A 206 -10.14 4.54 5.34
CA VAL A 206 -9.26 5.37 6.22
C VAL A 206 -9.59 5.35 7.73
N GLY A 207 -10.12 6.43 8.34
CA GLY A 207 -10.18 6.59 9.81
C GLY A 207 -11.51 6.27 10.49
N SER A 208 -11.78 4.98 10.73
CA SER A 208 -12.97 4.39 11.38
C SER A 208 -14.28 4.27 10.57
N LYS A 209 -14.93 5.33 10.05
CA LYS A 209 -16.18 5.12 9.24
C LYS A 209 -16.01 4.19 8.01
N VAL A 210 -17.09 3.74 7.38
CA VAL A 210 -17.06 2.71 6.30
C VAL A 210 -18.30 2.66 5.31
N ILE A 211 -18.41 3.57 4.31
CA ILE A 211 -19.48 3.84 3.28
C ILE A 211 -19.32 3.25 1.84
N PHE A 212 -20.33 3.24 0.95
CA PHE A 212 -20.55 2.29 -0.18
C PHE A 212 -20.96 2.93 -1.57
N ARG A 213 -20.98 2.21 -2.75
CA ARG A 213 -21.94 2.32 -3.92
C ARG A 213 -22.90 1.13 -4.02
N ALA A 214 -24.20 1.28 -4.33
CA ALA A 214 -25.11 0.16 -4.49
C ALA A 214 -26.49 0.49 -5.14
N ASN A 215 -27.28 -0.51 -5.54
CA ASN A 215 -28.34 -0.38 -6.58
C ASN A 215 -29.79 -0.66 -6.11
N ASP A 216 -30.51 0.30 -5.54
CA ASP A 216 -31.60 -0.01 -4.59
C ASP A 216 -32.67 -1.03 -5.00
N GLY A 217 -33.13 -0.95 -6.23
CA GLY A 217 -34.44 -1.45 -6.63
C GLY A 217 -35.46 -0.33 -6.79
N THR A 218 -35.31 0.80 -6.08
CA THR A 218 -36.13 2.02 -6.26
C THR A 218 -35.37 3.13 -6.98
N ASN A 219 -34.09 3.37 -6.62
CA ASN A 219 -33.35 4.56 -7.06
C ASN A 219 -32.12 4.28 -7.94
N GLY A 220 -32.02 3.09 -8.54
CA GLY A 220 -30.83 2.70 -9.30
C GLY A 220 -29.54 2.64 -8.47
N THR A 221 -28.38 2.57 -9.15
CA THR A 221 -27.04 2.53 -8.55
C THR A 221 -26.59 3.90 -8.12
N GLU A 222 -26.55 4.04 -6.81
CA GLU A 222 -26.29 5.22 -6.03
C GLU A 222 -25.30 4.85 -4.91
N PRO A 223 -25.10 5.61 -3.82
CA PRO A 223 -24.19 5.21 -2.75
C PRO A 223 -24.88 5.01 -1.39
N TRP A 224 -24.22 4.25 -0.48
CA TRP A 224 -24.86 3.50 0.65
C TRP A 224 -23.99 3.54 1.96
N VAL A 225 -24.51 3.38 3.19
CA VAL A 225 -23.84 3.91 4.44
C VAL A 225 -24.05 3.41 5.92
N SER A 226 -25.19 3.24 6.66
CA SER A 226 -25.27 2.48 7.95
C SER A 226 -26.60 2.13 8.64
N ASP A 227 -26.60 1.04 9.40
CA ASP A 227 -26.40 1.16 10.87
C ASP A 227 -25.58 -0.03 11.42
N GLY A 228 -26.23 -1.01 12.04
CA GLY A 228 -25.65 -2.04 12.91
C GLY A 228 -26.63 -2.46 14.01
N THR A 229 -27.66 -1.63 14.22
CA THR A 229 -28.93 -1.88 14.90
C THR A 229 -30.06 -1.23 14.09
N ALA A 230 -31.20 -0.91 14.70
CA ALA A 230 -32.09 0.14 14.16
C ALA A 230 -32.98 0.81 15.22
N ALA A 231 -32.80 2.12 15.38
CA ALA A 231 -33.89 3.03 14.99
C ALA A 231 -34.07 3.02 13.45
N GLY A 232 -32.97 2.89 12.69
CA GLY A 232 -32.93 2.50 11.27
C GLY A 232 -31.52 2.06 10.83
N THR A 233 -31.32 1.67 9.57
CA THR A 233 -30.06 1.10 9.03
C THR A 233 -29.81 1.54 7.56
N THR A 234 -29.89 2.86 7.33
CA THR A 234 -30.74 3.56 6.33
C THR A 234 -30.24 3.71 4.86
N LEU A 235 -30.25 4.83 4.10
CA LEU A 235 -29.56 5.04 2.78
C LEU A 235 -28.61 6.27 2.67
N LEU A 236 -28.44 6.99 1.52
CA LEU A 236 -27.36 8.01 1.32
C LEU A 236 -27.59 9.41 0.62
N LYS A 237 -28.06 9.63 -0.64
CA LYS A 237 -28.65 10.91 -1.20
C LYS A 237 -29.28 10.91 -2.65
N ASP A 238 -29.20 9.88 -3.55
CA ASP A 238 -29.98 9.60 -4.85
C ASP A 238 -29.65 10.10 -6.36
N VAL A 239 -28.41 10.24 -6.90
CA VAL A 239 -27.87 11.31 -7.84
C VAL A 239 -28.65 11.51 -9.12
N ARG A 240 -29.06 10.43 -9.73
CA ARG A 240 -29.85 10.49 -10.93
C ARG A 240 -31.27 10.15 -10.51
N SER A 241 -32.11 11.16 -10.35
CA SER A 241 -33.40 11.02 -9.69
C SER A 241 -34.28 9.91 -10.29
N GLY A 242 -35.02 9.22 -9.43
CA GLY A 242 -35.91 8.13 -9.81
C GLY A 242 -35.14 6.81 -10.04
N PRO A 243 -35.63 5.88 -10.86
CA PRO A 243 -35.06 4.54 -10.97
C PRO A 243 -33.74 4.47 -11.76
N PHE A 244 -33.21 5.61 -12.23
CA PHE A 244 -32.02 5.65 -13.07
C PHE A 244 -30.75 5.64 -12.22
N SER A 245 -29.69 5.01 -12.73
CA SER A 245 -28.41 4.95 -12.02
C SER A 245 -27.51 6.12 -12.37
N SER A 246 -26.86 6.70 -11.36
CA SER A 246 -25.75 7.64 -11.55
C SER A 246 -24.41 6.96 -11.83
N PHE A 247 -24.34 5.64 -11.62
CA PHE A 247 -23.13 4.82 -11.73
C PHE A 247 -21.88 5.40 -11.05
N PRO A 248 -21.91 5.72 -9.74
CA PRO A 248 -20.74 6.07 -8.92
C PRO A 248 -19.47 5.23 -9.16
N PHE A 249 -18.32 5.87 -9.40
CA PHE A 249 -17.05 5.17 -9.59
C PHE A 249 -15.82 6.01 -9.21
N ASN A 250 -14.73 5.39 -8.75
CA ASN A 250 -13.49 6.05 -8.31
C ASN A 250 -13.53 6.78 -6.95
N PHE A 251 -14.06 6.10 -5.93
CA PHE A 251 -14.09 6.58 -4.55
C PHE A 251 -12.65 6.69 -4.04
N THR A 252 -12.19 7.88 -3.66
CA THR A 252 -10.77 8.15 -3.29
C THR A 252 -10.65 8.69 -1.84
N THR A 253 -9.56 9.31 -1.34
CA THR A 253 -9.33 9.60 0.11
C THR A 253 -8.67 10.96 0.52
N LEU A 254 -9.25 12.18 0.37
CA LEU A 254 -8.61 13.52 0.70
C LEU A 254 -8.88 14.05 2.10
N GLY A 255 -8.50 15.31 2.39
CA GLY A 255 -8.29 15.93 3.71
C GLY A 255 -8.78 15.06 4.86
N SER A 256 -9.99 15.34 5.32
CA SER A 256 -10.88 14.33 5.87
C SER A 256 -12.06 14.04 4.96
N LYS A 257 -11.86 13.96 3.64
CA LYS A 257 -12.67 14.59 2.60
C LYS A 257 -12.65 13.81 1.25
N VAL A 258 -13.76 13.38 0.64
CA VAL A 258 -13.65 12.75 -0.71
C VAL A 258 -14.84 12.76 -1.70
N VAL A 259 -14.72 11.98 -2.80
CA VAL A 259 -15.28 12.11 -4.18
C VAL A 259 -15.11 10.87 -5.06
N PHE A 260 -16.07 10.69 -5.98
CA PHE A 260 -16.07 9.73 -7.08
C PHE A 260 -16.88 10.25 -8.30
N SER A 261 -16.60 9.77 -9.50
CA SER A 261 -17.33 10.10 -10.74
C SER A 261 -18.78 9.58 -10.73
N ALA A 262 -19.76 10.29 -11.33
CA ALA A 262 -21.13 9.80 -11.63
C ALA A 262 -21.98 10.76 -12.48
N ASN A 263 -22.99 10.26 -13.17
CA ASN A 263 -23.86 11.03 -14.06
C ASN A 263 -25.16 11.52 -13.38
N ASP A 264 -25.54 12.79 -13.56
CA ASP A 264 -26.69 13.45 -12.92
C ASP A 264 -28.01 13.41 -13.71
N GLY A 265 -28.04 12.90 -14.94
CA GLY A 265 -29.28 12.89 -15.73
C GLY A 265 -29.17 12.29 -17.12
N THR A 266 -28.28 12.87 -17.94
CA THR A 266 -28.16 12.56 -19.38
C THR A 266 -26.71 12.45 -19.83
N ASN A 267 -25.79 13.12 -19.13
CA ASN A 267 -24.70 13.90 -19.74
C ASN A 267 -23.39 13.10 -19.88
N GLY A 268 -23.54 11.78 -20.03
CA GLY A 268 -22.46 10.81 -19.96
C GLY A 268 -21.89 10.61 -18.55
N THR A 269 -21.20 11.58 -17.93
CA THR A 269 -20.52 11.43 -16.62
C THR A 269 -20.01 12.76 -16.12
N GLU A 270 -20.88 13.27 -15.28
CA GLU A 270 -20.51 14.10 -14.18
C GLU A 270 -19.66 13.29 -13.20
N LEU A 271 -19.34 13.93 -12.10
CA LEU A 271 -18.44 13.53 -11.05
C LEU A 271 -18.83 14.51 -9.93
N TRP A 272 -18.75 14.19 -8.65
CA TRP A 272 -19.41 15.00 -7.62
C TRP A 272 -18.57 15.22 -6.39
N ILE A 273 -18.97 16.18 -5.57
CA ILE A 273 -18.47 16.28 -4.22
C ILE A 273 -19.50 16.96 -3.34
N THR A 274 -19.61 16.53 -2.09
CA THR A 274 -20.61 17.04 -1.15
C THR A 274 -20.20 16.91 0.31
N ASP A 275 -21.10 16.74 1.27
CA ASP A 275 -20.80 16.94 2.67
C ASP A 275 -20.23 15.73 3.40
N GLY A 276 -21.08 14.81 3.84
CA GLY A 276 -20.81 13.66 4.73
C GLY A 276 -21.95 13.42 5.72
N THR A 277 -23.01 14.23 5.62
CA THR A 277 -24.39 14.10 6.09
C THR A 277 -25.33 14.35 4.90
N ALA A 278 -26.37 15.22 4.95
CA ALA A 278 -27.02 15.63 3.69
C ALA A 278 -27.83 16.95 3.57
N VAL A 279 -27.95 17.87 4.55
CA VAL A 279 -28.78 19.14 4.47
C VAL A 279 -28.44 20.17 3.36
N GLY A 280 -27.68 19.79 2.34
CA GLY A 280 -26.25 19.64 2.53
C GLY A 280 -25.46 19.16 1.32
N THR A 281 -26.06 19.14 0.13
CA THR A 281 -25.66 18.22 -0.92
C THR A 281 -25.89 18.78 -2.35
N SER A 282 -24.86 18.88 -3.21
CA SER A 282 -24.87 19.10 -4.69
C SER A 282 -23.61 18.61 -5.53
N LEU A 283 -23.36 19.11 -6.77
CA LEU A 283 -22.41 18.66 -7.85
C LEU A 283 -20.91 19.17 -7.82
N LEU A 284 -20.31 19.78 -8.90
CA LEU A 284 -19.32 20.92 -8.92
C LEU A 284 -18.75 21.66 -10.17
N LYS A 285 -18.47 21.11 -11.38
CA LYS A 285 -17.56 21.80 -12.37
C LYS A 285 -17.35 21.28 -13.85
N ASN A 286 -18.00 21.87 -14.83
CA ASN A 286 -18.18 21.43 -16.23
C ASN A 286 -16.90 21.41 -17.13
N ILE A 287 -16.20 20.27 -17.25
CA ILE A 287 -15.01 20.06 -18.11
C ILE A 287 -15.31 20.13 -19.60
N GLN A 288 -15.89 19.10 -20.23
CA GLN A 288 -16.57 19.30 -21.51
C GLN A 288 -17.72 20.31 -21.31
N ALA A 289 -17.79 21.32 -22.19
CA ALA A 289 -18.81 22.36 -22.11
C ALA A 289 -20.25 21.81 -22.30
N GLY A 290 -21.19 22.28 -21.49
CA GLY A 290 -22.60 21.88 -21.57
C GLY A 290 -22.86 20.44 -21.13
N SER A 291 -23.89 19.79 -21.71
CA SER A 291 -24.37 18.44 -21.36
C SER A 291 -23.43 17.28 -21.73
N GLY A 292 -22.16 17.54 -22.02
CA GLY A 292 -21.20 16.51 -22.44
C GLY A 292 -20.33 16.02 -21.29
N SER A 293 -19.82 14.79 -21.39
CA SER A 293 -19.06 14.17 -20.31
C SER A 293 -17.60 14.52 -20.33
N SER A 294 -17.01 14.62 -19.14
CA SER A 294 -15.56 14.66 -18.97
C SER A 294 -14.95 13.33 -18.56
N SER A 295 -15.79 12.36 -18.21
CA SER A 295 -15.47 10.98 -17.81
C SER A 295 -14.13 10.85 -17.05
N PRO A 296 -14.02 11.40 -15.84
CA PRO A 296 -12.81 11.41 -15.08
C PRO A 296 -12.50 10.04 -14.52
N SER A 297 -11.22 9.77 -14.48
CA SER A 297 -10.72 8.43 -14.38
C SER A 297 -9.31 8.43 -13.79
N SER A 298 -8.85 7.21 -13.54
CA SER A 298 -7.46 6.82 -13.34
C SER A 298 -6.88 7.06 -11.95
N PHE A 299 -6.93 5.97 -11.14
CA PHE A 299 -6.93 5.92 -9.68
C PHE A 299 -5.90 4.95 -9.02
N SER A 300 -5.47 5.32 -7.80
CA SER A 300 -4.43 4.73 -6.93
C SER A 300 -4.51 5.45 -5.56
N ARG A 301 -3.41 5.93 -4.93
CA ARG A 301 -3.47 6.96 -3.84
C ARG A 301 -2.34 8.01 -3.85
N ILE A 302 -2.71 9.31 -3.90
CA ILE A 302 -1.90 10.52 -3.56
C ILE A 302 -2.18 11.00 -2.10
N GLY A 303 -1.98 12.24 -1.63
CA GLY A 303 -1.27 13.46 -2.07
C GLY A 303 -1.52 14.56 -1.07
N SER A 304 -1.11 15.83 -1.24
CA SER A 304 -1.69 16.86 -0.34
C SER A 304 -3.21 17.02 -0.48
N LYS A 305 -3.75 16.44 -1.57
CA LYS A 305 -4.26 17.11 -2.78
C LYS A 305 -4.17 16.10 -3.93
N ILE A 306 -4.89 16.26 -5.06
CA ILE A 306 -4.98 15.20 -6.07
C ILE A 306 -4.76 15.52 -7.59
N TYR A 307 -4.53 14.45 -8.37
CA TYR A 307 -4.47 14.29 -9.84
C TYR A 307 -5.28 13.04 -10.26
N PHE A 308 -5.64 12.91 -11.55
CA PHE A 308 -6.69 12.11 -12.26
C PHE A 308 -6.53 12.37 -13.78
N SER A 309 -7.34 11.76 -14.64
CA SER A 309 -7.50 12.09 -16.08
C SER A 309 -8.95 12.45 -16.38
N ALA A 310 -9.24 13.52 -17.12
CA ALA A 310 -10.58 13.83 -17.65
C ALA A 310 -10.48 14.47 -19.03
N PHE A 311 -11.59 14.85 -19.66
CA PHE A 311 -11.69 15.46 -20.99
C PHE A 311 -12.41 16.80 -20.97
N ASP A 312 -11.96 17.74 -21.80
CA ASP A 312 -12.64 18.99 -22.18
C ASP A 312 -12.75 19.07 -23.71
N SER A 313 -13.53 20.05 -24.19
CA SER A 313 -13.97 20.13 -25.57
C SER A 313 -12.87 20.35 -26.59
N THR A 314 -12.42 21.58 -26.79
CA THR A 314 -11.84 21.93 -28.10
C THR A 314 -10.69 21.00 -28.49
N ASN A 315 -9.93 20.43 -27.53
CA ASN A 315 -8.84 19.49 -27.85
C ASN A 315 -8.41 18.37 -26.85
N GLY A 316 -8.98 18.11 -25.65
CA GLY A 316 -9.11 16.70 -25.20
C GLY A 316 -8.64 16.19 -23.83
N ARG A 317 -8.42 14.85 -23.69
CA ARG A 317 -8.28 14.11 -22.42
C ARG A 317 -6.87 14.05 -21.88
N GLU A 318 -6.57 14.88 -20.89
CA GLU A 318 -5.24 14.86 -20.34
C GLU A 318 -5.08 15.40 -18.88
N LEU A 319 -3.98 16.10 -18.51
CA LEU A 319 -3.79 16.66 -17.16
C LEU A 319 -4.76 17.79 -17.05
N TRP A 320 -5.33 17.88 -15.88
CA TRP A 320 -5.82 19.13 -15.42
C TRP A 320 -5.51 19.21 -13.92
N VAL A 321 -5.89 20.25 -13.18
CA VAL A 321 -5.92 20.14 -11.70
C VAL A 321 -6.78 21.19 -11.02
N THR A 322 -7.55 20.79 -10.02
CA THR A 322 -8.32 21.73 -9.23
C THR A 322 -8.40 21.30 -7.78
N ASP A 323 -9.32 21.93 -7.06
CA ASP A 323 -9.31 22.42 -5.67
C ASP A 323 -10.29 23.61 -5.65
N GLY A 324 -10.22 24.37 -6.75
CA GLY A 324 -11.31 25.02 -7.43
C GLY A 324 -11.74 26.36 -6.88
N THR A 325 -11.15 26.85 -5.81
CA THR A 325 -11.74 27.91 -4.98
C THR A 325 -11.09 29.29 -5.20
N ILE A 326 -11.91 30.34 -5.29
CA ILE A 326 -11.82 31.29 -6.43
C ILE A 326 -11.01 32.60 -6.20
N SER A 327 -10.41 33.07 -7.31
CA SER A 327 -9.63 34.30 -7.60
C SER A 327 -8.12 34.09 -7.85
N GLY A 328 -7.74 33.69 -9.08
CA GLY A 328 -6.34 33.53 -9.49
C GLY A 328 -6.05 32.53 -10.63
N THR A 329 -6.62 31.32 -10.57
CA THR A 329 -6.84 30.39 -11.71
C THR A 329 -5.58 29.74 -12.32
N LYS A 330 -5.65 28.43 -12.64
CA LYS A 330 -4.92 27.60 -13.64
C LYS A 330 -3.62 26.77 -13.38
N LEU A 331 -3.39 25.65 -14.08
CA LEU A 331 -2.24 24.70 -13.99
C LEU A 331 -0.78 25.22 -14.30
N VAL A 332 -0.11 24.89 -15.45
CA VAL A 332 1.34 25.13 -15.76
C VAL A 332 1.83 25.42 -17.24
N LYS A 333 2.11 24.42 -18.13
CA LYS A 333 2.66 24.51 -19.53
C LYS A 333 2.68 23.12 -20.30
N ASP A 334 3.10 23.03 -21.58
CA ASP A 334 2.47 22.25 -22.70
C ASP A 334 3.13 20.99 -23.37
N ILE A 335 2.41 19.91 -23.79
CA ILE A 335 2.83 19.04 -24.95
C ILE A 335 1.82 18.31 -25.86
N ARG A 336 0.69 17.61 -25.49
CA ARG A 336 -0.24 17.15 -26.58
C ARG A 336 -1.20 18.25 -26.99
N SER A 337 -0.65 19.41 -27.29
CA SER A 337 -1.27 20.60 -27.90
C SER A 337 -2.12 20.24 -29.12
N GLY A 338 -2.98 21.14 -29.58
CA GLY A 338 -3.81 20.93 -30.78
C GLY A 338 -4.77 19.74 -30.66
N SER A 339 -5.54 19.43 -31.70
CA SER A 339 -6.67 18.49 -31.61
C SER A 339 -6.23 17.08 -31.20
N GLY A 340 -6.74 16.58 -30.07
CA GLY A 340 -6.14 15.41 -29.45
C GLY A 340 -6.77 14.85 -28.18
N SER A 341 -5.89 14.32 -27.34
CA SER A 341 -6.05 13.54 -26.10
C SER A 341 -4.78 12.69 -25.95
N SER A 342 -4.51 12.24 -24.73
CA SER A 342 -3.36 11.35 -24.53
C SER A 342 -3.58 10.26 -23.50
N SER A 343 -4.39 10.53 -22.48
CA SER A 343 -4.96 9.54 -21.54
C SER A 343 -3.97 8.78 -20.63
N PRO A 344 -4.32 8.37 -19.40
CA PRO A 344 -3.70 7.18 -18.73
C PRO A 344 -4.65 6.28 -17.91
N PHE A 345 -4.09 5.29 -17.18
CA PHE A 345 -4.69 4.69 -15.96
C PHE A 345 -3.69 4.59 -14.78
N GLY A 346 -4.18 4.44 -13.54
CA GLY A 346 -3.38 4.09 -12.33
C GLY A 346 -2.72 5.23 -11.53
N MET A 347 -1.43 5.46 -11.82
CA MET A 347 -0.37 6.28 -11.19
C MET A 347 0.08 6.09 -9.72
N THR A 348 1.21 6.74 -9.41
CA THR A 348 1.89 6.94 -8.12
C THR A 348 3.01 7.97 -8.29
N ALA A 349 3.41 8.67 -7.22
CA ALA A 349 4.57 9.56 -7.23
C ALA A 349 5.14 9.94 -5.84
N LEU A 350 5.85 11.07 -5.83
CA LEU A 350 7.29 11.13 -5.65
C LEU A 350 7.77 12.54 -5.99
N GLY A 351 8.52 13.17 -5.09
CA GLY A 351 9.35 14.36 -5.29
C GLY A 351 9.01 15.34 -6.40
N SER A 352 9.84 15.38 -7.45
CA SER A 352 9.64 16.27 -8.61
C SER A 352 10.14 15.66 -9.93
N LYS A 353 10.04 14.32 -10.09
CA LYS A 353 10.07 13.73 -11.44
C LYS A 353 9.32 12.42 -11.57
N PHE A 354 8.07 12.49 -12.01
CA PHE A 354 7.12 11.38 -11.99
C PHE A 354 6.54 11.08 -13.38
N VAL A 355 7.45 11.17 -14.36
CA VAL A 355 7.60 10.33 -15.57
C VAL A 355 6.31 10.04 -16.36
N PHE A 356 6.13 10.72 -17.49
CA PHE A 356 4.81 11.30 -17.75
C PHE A 356 4.00 10.61 -18.84
N ARG A 357 3.07 9.68 -18.55
CA ARG A 357 2.03 9.39 -19.58
C ARG A 357 1.30 10.68 -19.91
N ALA A 358 1.49 11.14 -21.13
CA ALA A 358 0.58 11.88 -21.96
C ALA A 358 1.00 11.57 -23.39
N PHE A 359 0.62 10.37 -23.90
CA PHE A 359 0.82 9.97 -25.31
C PHE A 359 0.99 11.17 -26.25
N THR A 360 2.04 11.14 -27.04
CA THR A 360 2.39 12.21 -27.98
C THR A 360 2.46 11.66 -29.39
N SER A 361 2.11 12.50 -30.37
CA SER A 361 2.23 12.13 -31.79
C SER A 361 3.69 11.83 -32.17
N THR A 362 4.65 12.48 -31.53
CA THR A 362 6.07 12.38 -31.82
C THR A 362 6.75 11.19 -31.15
N ALA A 363 6.22 10.69 -30.04
CA ALA A 363 6.98 9.75 -29.24
C ALA A 363 6.20 8.57 -28.65
N GLY A 364 4.90 8.46 -28.92
CA GLY A 364 4.10 7.36 -28.41
C GLY A 364 4.12 7.33 -26.89
N SER A 365 5.07 6.61 -26.25
CA SER A 365 5.02 6.29 -24.82
C SER A 365 6.36 6.13 -24.04
N GLU A 366 7.40 6.93 -24.29
CA GLU A 366 8.73 6.74 -23.66
C GLU A 366 9.07 7.71 -22.44
N LEU A 367 9.88 8.79 -22.54
CA LEU A 367 10.07 9.84 -21.48
C LEU A 367 10.29 11.32 -21.98
N TRP A 368 10.31 12.31 -21.07
CA TRP A 368 11.02 13.63 -21.04
C TRP A 368 11.23 13.98 -19.53
N ILE A 369 11.85 15.10 -19.12
CA ILE A 369 12.24 15.38 -17.72
C ILE A 369 12.60 16.86 -17.37
N SER A 370 11.86 17.53 -16.46
CA SER A 370 12.28 18.72 -15.65
C SER A 370 11.29 19.02 -14.48
N ASP A 371 11.57 19.96 -13.54
CA ASP A 371 10.94 20.06 -12.18
C ASP A 371 10.16 21.37 -11.87
N GLY A 372 10.34 22.53 -12.54
CA GLY A 372 9.24 23.52 -12.63
C GLY A 372 9.51 24.99 -13.01
N THR A 373 10.52 25.63 -12.45
CA THR A 373 10.82 27.06 -12.67
C THR A 373 11.22 27.30 -14.14
N ALA A 374 10.68 28.36 -14.73
CA ALA A 374 10.42 28.48 -16.17
C ALA A 374 11.65 28.51 -17.12
N ALA A 375 12.88 28.51 -16.61
CA ALA A 375 14.11 28.35 -17.39
C ALA A 375 14.58 26.89 -17.51
N GLY A 376 14.03 25.98 -16.70
CA GLY A 376 14.03 24.53 -16.96
C GLY A 376 12.79 24.15 -17.76
N THR A 377 12.08 23.09 -17.29
CA THR A 377 10.69 22.59 -17.76
C THR A 377 11.31 22.17 -19.25
N THR A 378 12.46 21.41 -19.31
CA THR A 378 13.41 21.25 -20.48
C THR A 378 14.30 19.95 -20.65
N LEU A 379 14.28 19.35 -21.88
CA LEU A 379 15.32 18.81 -22.84
C LEU A 379 16.42 17.75 -22.48
N LEU A 380 16.58 16.74 -23.38
CA LEU A 380 17.19 15.41 -23.16
C LEU A 380 17.89 14.78 -24.42
N LYS A 381 18.29 13.48 -24.41
CA LYS A 381 19.01 12.73 -25.50
C LYS A 381 18.49 11.30 -25.77
N ASP A 382 18.59 10.75 -27.00
CA ASP A 382 17.85 9.55 -27.46
C ASP A 382 18.53 8.13 -27.43
N ILE A 383 17.74 7.06 -27.71
CA ILE A 383 18.06 5.77 -28.43
C ILE A 383 16.84 4.81 -28.74
N ARG A 384 15.78 4.65 -27.90
CA ARG A 384 14.61 3.75 -28.16
C ARG A 384 13.29 4.54 -28.24
N SER A 385 12.68 4.61 -29.44
CA SER A 385 12.31 5.93 -29.97
C SER A 385 11.11 6.03 -30.93
N GLY A 386 10.79 7.28 -31.28
CA GLY A 386 9.82 7.67 -32.32
C GLY A 386 8.38 7.49 -31.87
N SER A 387 7.42 7.59 -32.79
CA SER A 387 5.98 7.54 -32.51
C SER A 387 5.45 6.20 -31.96
N SER A 388 6.32 5.18 -31.84
CA SER A 388 5.97 3.86 -31.30
C SER A 388 5.76 3.90 -29.79
N SER A 389 4.78 3.14 -29.30
CA SER A 389 4.48 3.04 -27.87
C SER A 389 5.01 1.75 -27.27
N SER A 390 5.84 1.84 -26.26
CA SER A 390 6.08 0.76 -25.29
C SER A 390 4.84 0.37 -24.45
N SER A 391 3.94 1.33 -24.20
CA SER A 391 2.79 1.24 -23.31
C SER A 391 3.14 0.75 -21.90
N PRO A 392 3.71 1.62 -21.06
CA PRO A 392 3.94 1.28 -19.68
C PRO A 392 2.58 1.12 -18.96
N ARG A 393 2.19 -0.13 -18.59
CA ARG A 393 0.79 -0.54 -18.35
C ARG A 393 0.62 -1.55 -17.20
N ASN A 394 0.21 -1.05 -16.03
CA ASN A 394 0.09 -1.79 -14.77
C ASN A 394 1.46 -2.24 -14.22
N PHE A 395 1.71 -1.91 -12.95
CA PHE A 395 2.90 -1.13 -12.60
C PHE A 395 3.03 -1.00 -11.07
N THR A 396 4.19 -0.59 -10.51
CA THR A 396 4.34 -0.39 -9.04
C THR A 396 5.51 0.47 -8.55
N ALA A 397 5.25 1.42 -7.65
CA ALA A 397 6.26 2.07 -6.81
C ALA A 397 7.02 1.15 -5.81
N LEU A 398 8.34 1.04 -5.89
CA LEU A 398 9.26 0.28 -4.98
C LEU A 398 9.35 0.81 -3.53
N SER A 399 8.73 1.94 -3.20
CA SER A 399 9.31 3.13 -2.43
C SER A 399 11.10 5.30 -3.53
N ALA A 400 11.32 6.59 -3.11
CA ALA A 400 12.39 7.50 -3.54
C ALA A 400 13.81 7.06 -3.06
N SER A 401 14.05 5.75 -3.05
CA SER A 401 15.35 5.24 -3.47
C SER A 401 15.30 4.16 -4.58
N LYS A 402 14.11 3.81 -5.15
CA LYS A 402 13.86 2.92 -6.32
C LYS A 402 12.48 3.15 -7.06
N MET A 403 12.00 2.22 -7.90
CA MET A 403 10.63 2.03 -8.47
C MET A 403 10.58 0.67 -9.24
N VAL A 404 9.43 0.18 -9.73
CA VAL A 404 9.29 -1.09 -10.54
C VAL A 404 8.07 -1.11 -11.50
N PHE A 405 8.22 -0.75 -12.79
CA PHE A 405 7.11 -0.67 -13.76
C PHE A 405 6.81 -1.95 -14.63
N THR A 406 5.92 -1.97 -15.66
CA THR A 406 5.76 -3.09 -16.68
C THR A 406 5.26 -2.56 -18.06
N ALA A 407 5.93 -2.91 -19.18
CA ALA A 407 5.90 -2.17 -20.47
C ALA A 407 6.69 -2.94 -21.54
N SER A 408 6.74 -2.47 -22.80
CA SER A 408 7.38 -3.22 -23.91
C SER A 408 8.47 -2.50 -24.71
N ASP A 409 9.32 -3.26 -25.40
CA ASP A 409 10.13 -2.80 -26.55
C ASP A 409 10.26 -3.85 -27.67
N SER A 410 10.83 -3.46 -28.80
CA SER A 410 10.92 -4.27 -30.02
C SER A 410 11.90 -5.45 -29.94
N THR A 411 12.82 -5.43 -28.97
CA THR A 411 13.87 -6.45 -28.81
C THR A 411 13.53 -7.47 -27.75
N THR A 412 12.77 -7.07 -26.73
CA THR A 412 12.62 -7.84 -25.49
C THR A 412 11.20 -8.28 -25.19
N GLY A 413 10.19 -7.78 -25.91
CA GLY A 413 8.80 -8.02 -25.52
C GLY A 413 8.37 -7.12 -24.35
N THR A 414 7.67 -7.65 -23.34
CA THR A 414 7.02 -6.86 -22.26
C THR A 414 7.65 -7.14 -20.88
N GLU A 415 8.61 -6.31 -20.45
CA GLU A 415 9.68 -6.71 -19.48
C GLU A 415 9.99 -5.73 -18.29
N LEU A 416 11.24 -5.30 -17.91
CA LEU A 416 11.64 -4.58 -16.61
C LEU A 416 13.05 -3.76 -16.36
N TYR A 417 13.34 -2.37 -16.12
CA TYR A 417 13.78 -0.95 -16.79
C TYR A 417 14.34 0.05 -15.71
N VAL A 418 15.62 0.05 -15.31
CA VAL A 418 16.21 1.13 -14.46
C VAL A 418 16.17 2.58 -15.07
N THR A 419 16.43 3.62 -14.26
CA THR A 419 16.67 5.10 -14.57
C THR A 419 17.79 5.35 -13.48
N ASP A 420 18.80 6.20 -13.66
CA ASP A 420 19.10 7.11 -12.54
C ASP A 420 19.96 8.34 -12.86
N GLY A 421 20.77 8.28 -13.92
CA GLY A 421 21.96 9.14 -14.04
C GLY A 421 21.89 10.20 -15.12
N THR A 422 21.80 9.79 -16.38
CA THR A 422 22.15 10.61 -17.55
C THR A 422 21.52 10.09 -18.84
N ALA A 423 21.79 10.80 -19.94
CA ALA A 423 21.89 10.35 -21.34
C ALA A 423 22.40 8.90 -21.61
N ALA A 424 23.04 8.25 -20.63
CA ALA A 424 23.40 6.82 -20.65
C ALA A 424 22.88 6.03 -19.43
N GLY A 425 22.76 6.65 -18.24
CA GLY A 425 22.20 6.05 -17.03
C GLY A 425 20.66 5.99 -17.05
N THR A 426 20.14 5.18 -17.98
CA THR A 426 18.77 5.04 -18.56
C THR A 426 18.64 3.53 -18.92
N SER A 427 17.47 2.85 -19.13
CA SER A 427 17.46 1.35 -19.18
C SER A 427 16.25 0.41 -19.79
N LEU A 428 16.20 -0.38 -20.99
CA LEU A 428 15.89 -1.82 -21.62
C LEU A 428 16.79 -3.19 -21.36
N LEU A 429 16.38 -4.31 -20.67
CA LEU A 429 17.30 -5.16 -19.76
C LEU A 429 17.61 -6.67 -19.97
N LYS A 430 16.81 -7.60 -19.37
CA LYS A 430 17.25 -8.65 -18.39
C LYS A 430 17.21 -10.15 -18.80
N ASP A 431 16.46 -10.50 -19.82
CA ASP A 431 15.98 -11.85 -20.15
C ASP A 431 14.61 -12.24 -19.56
N ILE A 432 14.53 -13.11 -18.55
CA ILE A 432 13.38 -14.02 -18.37
C ILE A 432 13.01 -14.65 -19.69
N ARG A 433 11.98 -14.11 -20.35
CA ARG A 433 11.54 -14.66 -21.60
C ARG A 433 12.44 -14.04 -22.64
N ALA A 434 13.57 -14.69 -22.81
CA ALA A 434 14.63 -14.24 -23.68
C ALA A 434 14.10 -14.06 -25.13
N GLY A 435 14.71 -13.12 -25.84
CA GLY A 435 14.29 -12.64 -27.15
C GLY A 435 13.08 -11.71 -27.11
N SER A 436 12.42 -11.56 -28.25
CA SER A 436 11.29 -10.65 -28.45
C SER A 436 9.97 -11.12 -27.82
N PHE A 437 9.98 -12.20 -27.05
CA PHE A 437 8.79 -12.78 -26.45
C PHE A 437 8.48 -12.14 -25.10
N SER A 438 7.20 -11.92 -24.81
CA SER A 438 6.76 -11.31 -23.55
C SER A 438 6.61 -12.32 -22.41
N SER A 439 7.01 -11.91 -21.21
CA SER A 439 6.84 -12.63 -19.94
C SER A 439 5.57 -12.26 -19.16
N PHE A 440 4.87 -11.20 -19.56
CA PHE A 440 3.59 -10.71 -19.01
C PHE A 440 3.51 -10.65 -17.47
N PRO A 441 4.25 -9.74 -16.84
CA PRO A 441 4.20 -9.54 -15.39
C PRO A 441 2.82 -9.04 -14.92
N PHE A 442 2.15 -9.67 -13.95
CA PHE A 442 0.89 -9.13 -13.36
C PHE A 442 0.69 -9.38 -11.85
N GLY A 443 -0.25 -8.68 -11.18
CA GLY A 443 -0.65 -8.95 -9.76
C GLY A 443 -0.93 -7.75 -8.81
N PHE A 444 -1.35 -6.61 -9.34
CA PHE A 444 -0.96 -5.27 -8.84
C PHE A 444 -1.68 -4.68 -7.61
N HIS A 445 -1.31 -5.06 -6.37
CA HIS A 445 -1.56 -4.20 -5.20
C HIS A 445 -0.66 -4.41 -3.96
N ALA A 446 -0.46 -3.36 -3.18
CA ALA A 446 -0.20 -3.35 -1.72
C ALA A 446 0.91 -4.18 -0.98
N VAL A 447 1.76 -5.03 -1.62
CA VAL A 447 2.84 -5.98 -1.12
C VAL A 447 3.85 -5.50 0.01
N PHE A 448 5.15 -5.86 0.09
CA PHE A 448 6.06 -5.47 1.22
C PHE A 448 7.50 -4.93 0.88
N GLY A 449 7.95 -4.81 -0.39
CA GLY A 449 9.05 -3.91 -0.85
C GLY A 449 9.90 -4.15 -2.17
N LYS A 450 9.51 -5.00 -3.13
CA LYS A 450 10.23 -5.42 -4.36
C LYS A 450 9.37 -5.54 -5.67
N ALA A 451 8.42 -6.51 -5.86
CA ALA A 451 7.11 -6.51 -6.62
C ALA A 451 6.06 -7.69 -6.60
N TYR A 452 6.31 -8.86 -6.00
CA TYR A 452 5.54 -10.15 -5.83
C TYR A 452 4.31 -10.61 -6.69
N PHE A 453 4.21 -11.94 -6.97
CA PHE A 453 4.28 -12.46 -8.37
C PHE A 453 3.04 -12.74 -9.24
N SER A 454 3.21 -12.64 -10.56
CA SER A 454 3.24 -13.78 -11.52
C SER A 454 3.78 -13.33 -12.90
N ALA A 455 4.63 -14.13 -13.54
CA ALA A 455 5.23 -13.92 -14.87
C ALA A 455 5.78 -15.23 -15.46
N ASN A 456 5.76 -15.32 -16.78
CA ASN A 456 6.08 -16.52 -17.53
C ASN A 456 7.49 -16.48 -18.14
N ASP A 457 8.34 -17.43 -17.81
CA ASP A 457 9.69 -17.55 -18.38
C ASP A 457 9.80 -18.57 -19.52
N SER A 458 8.67 -19.13 -19.96
CA SER A 458 8.52 -20.23 -20.93
C SER A 458 9.05 -21.60 -20.51
N VAL A 459 9.77 -21.72 -19.40
CA VAL A 459 10.24 -22.98 -18.83
C VAL A 459 9.24 -23.50 -17.80
N VAL A 460 8.75 -22.59 -16.97
CA VAL A 460 7.99 -22.85 -15.75
C VAL A 460 6.50 -22.55 -15.87
N GLY A 461 6.07 -22.02 -17.01
CA GLY A 461 4.78 -21.36 -17.11
C GLY A 461 4.75 -20.04 -16.34
N SER A 462 3.56 -19.52 -16.07
CA SER A 462 3.43 -18.29 -15.26
C SER A 462 3.83 -18.63 -13.85
N GLU A 463 4.99 -18.09 -13.43
CA GLU A 463 5.33 -17.86 -12.03
C GLU A 463 6.41 -16.77 -11.64
N PRO A 464 7.47 -16.93 -10.82
CA PRO A 464 7.31 -16.37 -9.46
C PRO A 464 8.53 -15.82 -8.67
N TRP A 465 9.45 -15.16 -9.34
CA TRP A 465 10.85 -14.88 -8.96
C TRP A 465 11.20 -13.79 -7.91
N ILE A 466 12.45 -13.29 -7.85
CA ILE A 466 12.78 -11.96 -7.26
C ILE A 466 13.89 -11.10 -7.91
N THR A 467 13.69 -9.78 -7.80
CA THR A 467 14.71 -8.75 -7.57
C THR A 467 14.33 -8.09 -6.28
N ASP A 468 15.26 -7.27 -5.81
CA ASP A 468 15.10 -6.27 -4.78
C ASP A 468 15.68 -4.95 -5.32
N GLY A 469 15.34 -4.79 -6.58
CA GLY A 469 15.66 -3.80 -7.56
C GLY A 469 16.95 -4.03 -8.34
N THR A 470 18.05 -4.68 -7.86
CA THR A 470 19.35 -4.85 -8.62
C THR A 470 19.64 -6.27 -9.13
N SER A 471 20.58 -6.31 -10.08
CA SER A 471 21.53 -7.29 -10.67
C SER A 471 21.42 -8.79 -10.44
N SER A 472 20.57 -9.26 -9.54
CA SER A 472 20.97 -10.43 -8.79
C SER A 472 19.98 -11.02 -7.78
N GLY A 473 18.68 -10.74 -7.74
CA GLY A 473 17.82 -11.20 -6.63
C GLY A 473 17.86 -12.71 -6.26
N THR A 474 18.53 -13.57 -7.03
CA THR A 474 17.87 -14.78 -7.46
C THR A 474 18.82 -15.96 -7.78
N LYS A 475 18.85 -16.95 -6.87
CA LYS A 475 19.43 -18.31 -6.99
C LYS A 475 18.34 -19.43 -6.84
N LEU A 476 18.61 -20.68 -6.44
CA LEU A 476 17.82 -21.91 -6.76
C LEU A 476 16.52 -22.15 -5.92
N VAL A 477 15.39 -22.58 -6.54
CA VAL A 477 14.02 -22.63 -5.92
C VAL A 477 13.13 -23.85 -6.29
N LYS A 478 11.94 -23.98 -5.68
CA LYS A 478 10.94 -25.08 -5.66
C LYS A 478 9.55 -24.64 -6.20
N ASP A 479 8.64 -25.57 -6.50
CA ASP A 479 7.40 -25.42 -7.32
C ASP A 479 6.08 -25.60 -6.57
N LEU A 480 5.01 -25.73 -7.36
CA LEU A 480 3.60 -25.45 -7.23
C LEU A 480 2.90 -26.37 -8.23
N ASN A 481 2.98 -26.05 -9.52
CA ASN A 481 2.35 -26.79 -10.61
C ASN A 481 3.41 -27.55 -11.44
N GLY A 482 4.35 -28.14 -10.71
CA GLY A 482 5.58 -28.70 -11.25
C GLY A 482 5.49 -30.10 -11.78
N ASN A 483 4.90 -30.29 -12.95
CA ASN A 483 4.87 -31.58 -13.65
C ASN A 483 6.15 -31.76 -14.50
N ALA A 484 7.16 -32.51 -14.00
CA ALA A 484 8.53 -32.66 -14.56
C ALA A 484 8.68 -32.35 -16.07
N GLY A 485 9.20 -31.17 -16.40
CA GLY A 485 9.41 -30.70 -17.78
C GLY A 485 8.25 -29.91 -18.44
N GLY A 486 7.12 -29.68 -17.77
CA GLY A 486 5.93 -29.01 -18.34
C GLY A 486 5.73 -27.53 -17.98
N THR A 487 5.21 -26.74 -18.91
CA THR A 487 4.93 -25.28 -18.80
C THR A 487 3.71 -24.92 -17.93
N SER A 488 3.38 -25.76 -16.95
CA SER A 488 2.14 -25.65 -16.17
C SER A 488 2.20 -24.50 -15.16
N SER A 489 1.17 -23.64 -15.19
CA SER A 489 1.13 -22.37 -14.44
C SER A 489 0.36 -22.50 -13.13
N SER A 490 0.77 -21.78 -12.08
CA SER A 490 0.06 -21.78 -10.79
C SER A 490 -0.93 -20.62 -10.62
N PHE A 491 -0.79 -19.55 -11.42
CA PHE A 491 -1.65 -18.36 -11.48
C PHE A 491 -2.09 -17.79 -10.13
N PRO A 492 -1.27 -17.01 -9.44
CA PRO A 492 -1.64 -16.57 -8.13
C PRO A 492 -2.73 -15.51 -8.11
N PHE A 493 -3.30 -15.31 -6.94
CA PHE A 493 -4.15 -14.17 -6.62
C PHE A 493 -3.64 -13.50 -5.32
N GLY A 494 -3.97 -12.23 -5.08
CA GLY A 494 -3.21 -11.32 -4.18
C GLY A 494 -3.04 -11.66 -2.69
N PHE A 495 -2.04 -11.06 -2.01
CA PHE A 495 -1.59 -11.42 -0.63
C PHE A 495 -1.74 -10.48 0.68
N THR A 496 -1.49 -9.16 1.08
CA THR A 496 -0.61 -7.88 0.92
C THR A 496 0.74 -7.40 1.67
N ASP A 497 1.50 -8.05 2.60
CA ASP A 497 2.34 -7.55 3.76
C ASP A 497 2.46 -8.38 5.14
N LYS A 498 1.44 -9.06 5.75
CA LYS A 498 1.24 -9.40 7.23
C LYS A 498 1.80 -10.78 7.56
N PHE A 499 1.94 -11.19 8.83
CA PHE A 499 1.69 -12.53 9.47
C PHE A 499 2.76 -12.96 10.49
N ASN A 500 3.79 -13.71 10.05
CA ASN A 500 4.52 -14.81 10.74
C ASN A 500 4.42 -16.18 10.06
N ARG A 501 3.36 -16.52 9.28
CA ARG A 501 3.01 -17.90 8.85
C ARG A 501 2.87 -18.20 7.32
N SER A 502 3.30 -17.39 6.37
CA SER A 502 3.62 -17.86 4.99
C SER A 502 2.51 -18.23 3.96
N LEU A 503 1.82 -17.32 3.21
CA LEU A 503 0.52 -17.65 2.57
C LEU A 503 0.17 -17.08 1.15
N PHE A 504 -0.21 -17.91 0.14
CA PHE A 504 -0.42 -17.52 -1.30
C PHE A 504 -1.59 -18.03 -2.21
N SER A 505 -2.56 -17.25 -2.71
CA SER A 505 -3.58 -17.81 -3.65
C SER A 505 -2.90 -18.43 -4.89
N ALA A 506 -3.10 -19.70 -5.28
CA ALA A 506 -2.63 -20.34 -6.54
C ALA A 506 -2.95 -21.84 -6.63
N ASN A 507 -2.58 -22.51 -7.72
CA ASN A 507 -2.94 -23.89 -8.08
C ASN A 507 -1.72 -24.80 -8.34
N ASP A 508 -1.82 -26.09 -7.97
CA ASP A 508 -0.84 -27.17 -8.17
C ASP A 508 -1.11 -28.14 -9.34
N GLY A 509 -2.30 -28.09 -9.94
CA GLY A 509 -2.79 -29.09 -10.90
C GLY A 509 -3.41 -30.36 -10.28
N VAL A 510 -3.54 -30.44 -8.95
CA VAL A 510 -3.96 -31.65 -8.21
C VAL A 510 -5.06 -31.36 -7.16
N SER A 511 -5.03 -30.18 -6.54
CA SER A 511 -5.92 -29.67 -5.48
C SER A 511 -6.78 -28.50 -5.92
N GLY A 512 -6.30 -27.72 -6.88
CA GLY A 512 -7.01 -26.57 -7.41
C GLY A 512 -6.45 -25.22 -6.93
N THR A 513 -7.05 -24.16 -7.46
CA THR A 513 -6.70 -22.74 -7.26
C THR A 513 -7.07 -22.32 -5.85
N GLU A 514 -6.09 -22.43 -4.96
CA GLU A 514 -6.22 -22.43 -3.52
C GLU A 514 -5.07 -21.58 -2.80
N LEU A 515 -4.27 -21.83 -1.69
CA LEU A 515 -3.54 -20.75 -0.87
C LEU A 515 -2.07 -20.92 -0.20
N TYR A 516 -0.86 -20.91 -0.81
CA TYR A 516 0.41 -21.65 -0.44
C TYR A 516 1.61 -21.12 0.42
N ILE A 517 2.61 -22.00 0.65
CA ILE A 517 3.56 -22.19 1.80
C ILE A 517 5.07 -22.02 1.46
N THR A 518 5.85 -21.16 2.11
CA THR A 518 7.33 -21.26 2.36
C THR A 518 7.73 -20.10 3.28
N ASP A 519 9.03 -19.87 3.46
CA ASP A 519 9.65 -18.78 4.22
C ASP A 519 10.77 -18.01 3.50
N GLY A 520 11.42 -18.66 2.54
CA GLY A 520 12.50 -18.16 1.70
C GLY A 520 13.70 -19.12 1.69
N SER A 521 13.88 -19.94 2.73
CA SER A 521 14.84 -21.04 2.74
C SER A 521 14.33 -22.17 1.85
N ALA A 522 14.97 -23.34 1.92
CA ALA A 522 14.84 -24.51 1.05
C ALA A 522 13.41 -25.12 0.84
N ALA A 523 12.31 -24.36 0.87
CA ALA A 523 11.44 -24.62 2.01
C ALA A 523 9.94 -24.30 1.91
N GLY A 524 9.28 -24.93 0.94
CA GLY A 524 7.88 -25.34 1.11
C GLY A 524 7.76 -26.71 1.79
N THR A 525 8.80 -27.15 2.51
CA THR A 525 9.14 -28.56 2.73
C THR A 525 8.34 -29.28 3.82
N LYS A 526 7.32 -28.65 4.40
CA LYS A 526 6.23 -29.42 5.01
C LYS A 526 4.85 -28.78 4.84
N MET A 527 4.35 -28.03 5.85
CA MET A 527 2.99 -27.48 5.85
C MET A 527 2.66 -26.53 7.01
N LEU A 528 1.54 -25.78 6.94
CA LEU A 528 0.95 -25.12 8.11
C LEU A 528 -0.58 -25.24 8.37
N LYS A 529 -1.63 -24.69 7.69
CA LYS A 529 -3.06 -25.00 8.05
C LYS A 529 -4.27 -24.62 7.12
N ASP A 530 -4.35 -25.23 5.93
CA ASP A 530 -5.39 -25.16 4.87
C ASP A 530 -6.86 -25.44 5.19
N ILE A 531 -7.74 -25.45 4.17
CA ILE A 531 -9.18 -25.56 4.36
C ILE A 531 -9.86 -26.62 3.36
N ARG A 532 -10.15 -26.43 2.06
CA ARG A 532 -11.30 -27.06 1.27
C ARG A 532 -11.63 -28.60 1.08
N THR A 533 -10.70 -29.48 0.76
CA THR A 533 -10.71 -30.91 0.27
C THR A 533 -10.84 -31.21 -1.24
N GLY A 534 -9.93 -32.06 -1.75
CA GLY A 534 -9.90 -32.57 -3.13
C GLY A 534 -9.22 -31.67 -4.16
N SER A 535 -9.48 -31.94 -5.44
CA SER A 535 -8.96 -31.22 -6.63
C SER A 535 -9.73 -29.96 -7.01
N LEU A 536 -10.74 -29.60 -6.22
CA LEU A 536 -11.64 -28.48 -6.46
C LEU A 536 -11.21 -27.27 -5.64
N SER A 537 -11.32 -26.09 -6.27
CA SER A 537 -10.77 -24.82 -5.76
C SER A 537 -11.62 -24.15 -4.68
N SER A 538 -11.08 -23.07 -4.06
CA SER A 538 -11.70 -22.22 -2.93
C SER A 538 -13.82 -20.09 -3.26
N SER A 539 -14.46 -19.54 -4.37
CA SER A 539 -14.02 -19.19 -5.77
C SER A 539 -13.22 -17.89 -5.70
N PRO A 540 -12.08 -17.70 -6.41
CA PRO A 540 -11.05 -16.73 -6.03
C PRO A 540 -11.43 -15.26 -6.33
N SER A 541 -10.51 -14.31 -6.06
CA SER A 541 -10.56 -12.88 -6.46
C SER A 541 -10.95 -11.80 -5.43
N ASN A 542 -10.77 -12.04 -4.12
CA ASN A 542 -10.17 -11.15 -3.09
C ASN A 542 -10.54 -11.57 -1.65
N PHE A 543 -9.65 -11.30 -0.68
CA PHE A 543 -9.56 -11.71 0.73
C PHE A 543 -8.94 -10.59 1.57
N VAL A 544 -9.29 -10.47 2.85
CA VAL A 544 -8.56 -9.62 3.79
C VAL A 544 -8.29 -10.31 5.11
N LEU A 545 -7.15 -9.99 5.70
CA LEU A 545 -6.99 -10.04 7.14
C LEU A 545 -7.48 -8.72 7.70
N ALA A 546 -8.17 -8.82 8.83
CA ALA A 546 -8.34 -7.69 9.71
C ALA A 546 -8.49 -8.15 11.16
N GLY A 547 -8.60 -7.21 12.09
CA GLY A 547 -8.11 -7.34 13.46
C GLY A 547 -8.12 -8.70 14.18
N ASN A 548 -9.12 -8.99 15.02
CA ASN A 548 -8.93 -9.90 16.15
C ASN A 548 -9.18 -11.38 15.85
N LYS A 549 -10.43 -11.82 15.64
CA LYS A 549 -10.73 -13.25 15.37
C LYS A 549 -12.16 -13.57 14.92
N MET A 550 -12.41 -14.38 13.87
CA MET A 550 -11.53 -14.91 12.80
C MET A 550 -12.35 -15.47 11.62
N PHE A 551 -11.86 -15.37 10.37
CA PHE A 551 -12.68 -15.46 9.16
C PHE A 551 -11.90 -15.40 7.83
N PHE A 552 -12.46 -15.84 6.71
CA PHE A 552 -12.50 -15.23 5.35
C PHE A 552 -13.45 -16.04 4.40
N ARG A 553 -13.12 -16.18 3.11
CA ARG A 553 -14.10 -16.21 1.99
C ARG A 553 -14.10 -17.47 1.10
N ALA A 554 -15.28 -17.84 0.58
CA ALA A 554 -15.58 -19.26 0.41
C ALA A 554 -16.63 -19.71 -0.64
N PHE A 555 -16.49 -20.99 -1.05
CA PHE A 555 -17.47 -21.85 -1.73
C PHE A 555 -17.36 -23.29 -1.20
N ASP A 556 -18.37 -23.75 -0.48
CA ASP A 556 -18.40 -25.03 0.24
C ASP A 556 -18.22 -26.30 -0.61
N THR A 557 -17.75 -27.37 0.05
CA THR A 557 -17.96 -28.75 -0.41
C THR A 557 -19.28 -29.32 0.12
N THR A 558 -19.71 -28.93 1.33
CA THR A 558 -20.84 -29.58 2.03
C THR A 558 -21.78 -28.66 2.81
N ASN A 559 -21.35 -27.49 3.31
CA ASN A 559 -22.05 -26.75 4.38
C ASN A 559 -21.57 -25.29 4.58
N GLY A 560 -22.36 -24.48 5.27
CA GLY A 560 -21.93 -23.53 6.30
C GLY A 560 -21.39 -22.17 5.89
N THR A 561 -21.12 -21.36 6.91
CA THR A 561 -20.02 -20.38 7.05
C THR A 561 -19.82 -20.09 8.55
N GLU A 562 -19.51 -21.10 9.37
CA GLU A 562 -19.91 -21.09 10.81
C GLU A 562 -19.13 -20.13 11.78
N LEU A 563 -18.42 -20.64 12.80
CA LEU A 563 -17.96 -19.87 13.98
C LEU A 563 -16.67 -20.47 14.61
N TRP A 564 -15.41 -19.99 14.61
CA TRP A 564 -14.61 -18.83 14.11
C TRP A 564 -13.84 -18.01 15.17
N VAL A 565 -13.04 -18.64 16.05
CA VAL A 565 -11.72 -18.11 16.49
C VAL A 565 -10.53 -19.10 16.26
N SER A 566 -9.45 -18.70 15.57
CA SER A 566 -8.61 -19.52 14.65
C SER A 566 -7.07 -19.60 14.92
N ASP A 567 -6.25 -19.89 13.89
CA ASP A 567 -5.39 -21.09 13.88
C ASP A 567 -3.90 -20.90 13.46
N GLY A 568 -3.15 -22.01 13.26
CA GLY A 568 -1.70 -22.09 12.96
C GLY A 568 -0.83 -23.06 13.81
N THR A 569 -1.37 -24.15 14.41
CA THR A 569 -0.75 -25.24 15.26
C THR A 569 -1.85 -26.25 15.73
N PRO A 570 -1.66 -27.18 16.71
CA PRO A 570 -2.76 -27.93 17.34
C PRO A 570 -3.32 -27.26 18.63
N ALA A 571 -4.66 -27.21 18.77
CA ALA A 571 -5.40 -26.70 19.95
C ALA A 571 -6.85 -27.26 20.01
N GLY A 572 -7.88 -26.54 19.54
CA GLY A 572 -9.27 -27.07 19.39
C GLY A 572 -10.33 -26.00 19.10
N THR A 573 -11.15 -25.85 18.02
CA THR A 573 -11.35 -26.26 16.57
C THR A 573 -12.26 -27.37 15.93
N LYS A 574 -13.48 -27.74 16.35
CA LYS A 574 -14.46 -28.46 15.45
C LYS A 574 -15.95 -28.32 15.84
N LEU A 575 -16.85 -28.33 14.83
CA LEU A 575 -18.31 -28.14 14.87
C LEU A 575 -19.16 -29.10 15.75
N VAL A 576 -20.32 -28.66 16.29
CA VAL A 576 -21.22 -29.49 17.14
C VAL A 576 -22.74 -29.38 16.94
N LYS A 577 -23.38 -28.20 16.86
CA LYS A 577 -24.86 -28.05 16.81
C LYS A 577 -25.33 -26.78 16.09
N ASP A 578 -26.33 -26.95 15.22
CA ASP A 578 -26.86 -26.09 14.15
C ASP A 578 -27.67 -24.84 14.57
N ILE A 579 -28.13 -24.06 13.56
CA ILE A 579 -29.13 -22.99 13.70
C ILE A 579 -30.11 -22.90 12.51
N ARG A 580 -29.66 -23.06 11.25
CA ARG A 580 -30.36 -22.58 10.05
C ARG A 580 -30.53 -23.71 9.01
N PRO A 581 -31.68 -24.42 8.98
CA PRO A 581 -31.88 -25.57 8.09
C PRO A 581 -31.86 -25.25 6.58
N GLY A 582 -32.15 -24.01 6.19
CA GLY A 582 -32.09 -23.56 4.79
C GLY A 582 -30.68 -23.70 4.23
N SER A 583 -30.54 -24.56 3.22
CA SER A 583 -29.26 -25.17 2.84
C SER A 583 -28.44 -24.39 1.80
N LEU A 584 -28.65 -23.07 1.67
CA LEU A 584 -28.30 -22.32 0.46
C LEU A 584 -26.95 -21.56 0.57
N SER A 585 -26.30 -21.37 -0.58
CA SER A 585 -24.88 -21.05 -0.84
C SER A 585 -24.05 -20.38 0.25
N SER A 586 -24.23 -19.08 0.55
CA SER A 586 -23.38 -18.18 1.34
C SER A 586 -22.06 -17.73 0.65
N PHE A 587 -22.16 -16.88 -0.38
CA PHE A 587 -21.11 -16.30 -1.31
C PHE A 587 -20.23 -15.09 -0.81
N PRO A 588 -19.19 -15.21 0.05
CA PRO A 588 -18.80 -14.14 1.00
C PRO A 588 -17.82 -13.05 0.51
N SER A 589 -18.33 -11.96 -0.09
CA SER A 589 -17.61 -10.99 -0.94
C SER A 589 -16.65 -9.92 -0.35
N PHE A 590 -17.13 -8.78 0.19
CA PHE A 590 -16.29 -7.58 0.43
C PHE A 590 -15.60 -7.49 1.80
N LEU A 591 -14.38 -8.03 1.91
CA LEU A 591 -13.50 -7.91 3.07
C LEU A 591 -12.80 -6.54 3.20
N THR A 592 -13.44 -5.49 3.72
CA THR A 592 -12.68 -4.29 4.11
C THR A 592 -11.84 -4.51 5.36
N PRO A 593 -10.50 -4.31 5.29
CA PRO A 593 -9.61 -4.53 6.40
C PRO A 593 -9.73 -3.43 7.44
N MET A 594 -10.08 -3.85 8.64
CA MET A 594 -10.37 -3.01 9.78
C MET A 594 -9.93 -3.74 11.07
N GLY A 595 -10.75 -3.66 12.11
CA GLY A 595 -10.75 -4.57 13.24
C GLY A 595 -9.80 -4.22 14.38
N ASP A 596 -10.35 -4.30 15.58
CA ASP A 596 -10.35 -5.64 16.14
C ASP A 596 -11.62 -6.45 15.74
N LYS A 597 -12.82 -6.02 16.16
CA LYS A 597 -14.09 -6.79 16.14
C LYS A 597 -14.56 -7.14 14.73
N VAL A 598 -15.20 -8.30 14.58
CA VAL A 598 -15.73 -8.70 13.26
C VAL A 598 -17.18 -8.26 13.09
N LEU A 599 -17.46 -7.62 11.97
CA LEU A 599 -18.74 -7.22 11.38
C LEU A 599 -18.92 -8.00 10.05
N PHE A 600 -18.30 -9.20 9.98
CA PHE A 600 -18.13 -10.02 8.78
C PHE A 600 -19.48 -10.34 8.17
N ARG A 601 -19.58 -10.69 6.89
CA ARG A 601 -20.84 -10.53 6.14
C ARG A 601 -21.17 -11.84 5.38
N ALA A 602 -21.16 -13.02 6.04
CA ALA A 602 -21.60 -14.32 5.48
C ALA A 602 -23.10 -14.37 5.02
N SER A 603 -23.96 -15.33 5.41
CA SER A 603 -25.41 -15.26 5.11
C SER A 603 -26.29 -16.01 6.13
N ASP A 604 -27.57 -15.65 6.22
CA ASP A 604 -28.64 -16.61 6.51
C ASP A 604 -29.58 -16.76 5.31
N GLY A 605 -30.40 -15.74 5.00
CA GLY A 605 -31.54 -15.85 4.09
C GLY A 605 -32.90 -15.62 4.76
N THR A 606 -33.19 -14.40 5.26
CA THR A 606 -34.54 -14.02 5.73
C THR A 606 -34.97 -12.58 5.51
N LYS A 607 -34.04 -11.67 5.38
CA LYS A 607 -34.28 -10.27 5.11
C LYS A 607 -33.04 -9.90 4.35
N GLY A 608 -33.06 -10.03 3.04
CA GLY A 608 -31.95 -9.75 2.14
C GLY A 608 -30.60 -9.20 2.69
N SER A 609 -30.49 -7.87 2.88
CA SER A 609 -29.24 -7.11 3.03
C SER A 609 -28.90 -6.51 4.40
N GLU A 610 -27.64 -6.60 4.87
CA GLU A 610 -27.39 -6.86 6.29
C GLU A 610 -26.01 -6.49 6.92
N LEU A 611 -25.84 -6.80 8.21
CA LEU A 611 -25.34 -5.95 9.31
C LEU A 611 -25.45 -6.69 10.67
N TRP A 612 -25.10 -7.98 10.81
CA TRP A 612 -24.95 -8.69 12.09
C TRP A 612 -23.55 -8.39 12.72
N ILE A 613 -23.39 -7.45 13.67
CA ILE A 613 -22.08 -7.10 14.33
C ILE A 613 -21.65 -8.16 15.37
N SER A 614 -20.46 -8.75 15.28
CA SER A 614 -20.16 -9.92 16.12
C SER A 614 -19.68 -9.70 17.55
N ASP A 615 -20.23 -10.58 18.36
CA ASP A 615 -19.68 -11.18 19.56
C ASP A 615 -19.91 -12.73 19.54
N GLY A 616 -19.63 -13.51 18.47
CA GLY A 616 -19.94 -14.98 18.32
C GLY A 616 -19.08 -16.14 18.96
N THR A 617 -19.54 -16.85 20.03
CA THR A 617 -19.26 -18.25 20.57
C THR A 617 -20.29 -18.84 21.63
N ALA A 618 -20.42 -18.34 22.89
CA ALA A 618 -21.29 -18.78 24.04
C ALA A 618 -22.69 -18.08 24.34
N ALA A 619 -22.80 -16.76 24.67
CA ALA A 619 -24.05 -15.94 24.77
C ALA A 619 -24.29 -14.68 23.81
N GLY A 620 -24.24 -14.85 22.47
CA GLY A 620 -24.64 -14.06 21.25
C GLY A 620 -25.79 -14.39 20.08
N THR A 621 -26.91 -13.65 19.73
CA THR A 621 -27.86 -13.67 18.51
C THR A 621 -28.88 -12.43 18.30
N VAL A 622 -28.63 -11.34 17.50
CA VAL A 622 -29.47 -10.24 16.81
C VAL A 622 -28.67 -9.13 16.00
N LEU A 623 -28.86 -8.80 14.68
CA LEU A 623 -27.98 -8.02 13.77
C LEU A 623 -27.50 -6.62 14.25
N VAL A 624 -28.23 -5.75 14.96
CA VAL A 624 -29.44 -5.94 15.79
C VAL A 624 -30.74 -5.80 15.02
N LYS A 625 -30.82 -4.80 14.15
CA LYS A 625 -31.95 -4.55 13.26
C LYS A 625 -31.41 -3.80 12.02
N ASP A 626 -32.31 -3.07 11.40
CA ASP A 626 -32.65 -3.13 9.99
C ASP A 626 -33.70 -2.04 9.71
N ILE A 627 -33.41 -0.93 9.08
CA ILE A 627 -34.34 -0.32 8.11
C ILE A 627 -33.45 -0.04 6.91
N ARG A 628 -33.73 -0.35 5.66
CA ARG A 628 -34.93 -0.79 4.98
C ARG A 628 -35.38 -2.17 5.43
N SER A 629 -36.50 -2.17 6.14
CA SER A 629 -37.03 -3.33 6.82
C SER A 629 -37.61 -4.37 5.88
N GLY A 630 -37.44 -5.64 6.24
CA GLY A 630 -38.30 -6.72 5.75
C GLY A 630 -37.69 -7.68 4.73
N VAL A 631 -38.50 -8.07 3.73
CA VAL A 631 -38.23 -9.17 2.77
C VAL A 631 -38.30 -8.76 1.29
N PHE A 632 -38.37 -7.45 0.99
CA PHE A 632 -38.76 -6.93 -0.32
C PHE A 632 -37.80 -5.91 -0.97
N SER A 633 -36.60 -5.66 -0.43
CA SER A 633 -36.00 -4.32 -0.52
C SER A 633 -34.71 -4.03 -1.31
N SER A 634 -33.54 -3.92 -0.65
CA SER A 634 -32.43 -3.00 -1.01
C SER A 634 -30.99 -3.55 -1.10
N PHE A 635 -30.25 -3.16 -2.14
CA PHE A 635 -28.92 -3.65 -2.55
C PHE A 635 -27.70 -2.76 -2.05
N PRO A 636 -26.69 -3.16 -1.20
CA PRO A 636 -25.53 -2.35 -0.68
C PRO A 636 -24.06 -2.75 -1.06
N SER A 637 -23.01 -2.16 -0.44
CA SER A 637 -21.57 -2.51 -0.62
C SER A 637 -20.45 -2.26 0.45
N ASN A 638 -19.58 -1.22 0.35
CA ASN A 638 -18.10 -1.42 0.36
C ASN A 638 -17.11 -0.71 1.35
N PHE A 639 -17.45 0.23 2.23
CA PHE A 639 -16.60 0.67 3.37
C PHE A 639 -15.68 2.00 3.45
N VAL A 640 -15.98 3.24 2.96
CA VAL A 640 -15.20 4.56 3.14
C VAL A 640 -15.34 5.42 4.48
N SER A 641 -14.37 6.25 4.98
CA SER A 641 -14.14 6.52 6.46
C SER A 641 -13.83 7.91 7.12
N PHE A 642 -14.07 8.14 8.44
CA PHE A 642 -13.96 9.43 9.21
C PHE A 642 -14.19 9.36 10.77
N LYS A 643 -13.61 10.31 11.56
CA LYS A 643 -13.85 10.67 13.00
C LYS A 643 -14.35 9.56 13.96
N GLY A 644 -13.73 8.39 13.96
CA GLY A 644 -13.92 7.37 15.01
C GLY A 644 -15.24 6.59 14.98
N MET A 645 -16.16 6.88 14.07
CA MET A 645 -17.45 6.19 13.95
C MET A 645 -17.37 4.98 13.00
N LEU A 646 -18.48 4.31 12.64
CA LEU A 646 -18.55 3.21 11.65
C LEU A 646 -19.70 3.43 10.63
N PHE A 647 -19.92 2.47 9.73
CA PHE A 647 -20.94 2.51 8.67
C PHE A 647 -21.35 1.07 8.17
N PHE A 648 -22.49 0.89 7.48
CA PHE A 648 -22.82 -0.10 6.42
C PHE A 648 -24.05 0.32 5.50
N THR A 649 -25.30 0.17 5.95
CA THR A 649 -26.65 0.26 5.32
C THR A 649 -27.17 -0.95 4.52
N ALA A 650 -28.50 -0.99 4.36
CA ALA A 650 -29.08 -1.15 3.02
C ALA A 650 -29.75 0.13 2.47
N ASN A 651 -31.06 0.22 2.19
CA ASN A 651 -31.71 1.54 1.96
C ASN A 651 -32.36 2.05 3.26
N ASP A 652 -33.03 3.21 3.36
CA ASP A 652 -34.26 3.24 4.16
C ASP A 652 -35.52 2.90 3.38
N GLY A 653 -35.67 3.34 2.12
CA GLY A 653 -36.94 3.28 1.39
C GLY A 653 -37.92 4.37 1.83
N LEU A 654 -37.41 5.42 2.49
CA LEU A 654 -38.19 6.51 3.07
C LEU A 654 -37.68 7.90 2.65
N LYS A 655 -36.43 8.02 2.16
CA LYS A 655 -35.78 9.25 1.73
C LYS A 655 -34.91 8.96 0.52
N GLY A 656 -35.58 8.52 -0.55
CA GLY A 656 -35.00 7.92 -1.76
C GLY A 656 -33.80 7.06 -1.42
N THR A 657 -32.66 7.70 -1.56
CA THR A 657 -31.37 7.43 -0.94
C THR A 657 -31.06 8.74 -0.18
N GLU A 658 -30.71 8.84 1.14
CA GLU A 658 -30.25 10.05 1.95
C GLU A 658 -29.44 9.62 3.25
N LEU A 659 -28.42 10.34 3.79
CA LEU A 659 -27.20 9.82 4.55
C LEU A 659 -27.34 9.16 5.92
N TRP A 660 -27.35 7.82 6.03
CA TRP A 660 -27.30 6.97 7.26
C TRP A 660 -25.90 6.82 7.97
N LYS A 661 -25.79 6.21 9.18
CA LYS A 661 -24.64 6.35 10.14
C LYS A 661 -24.60 5.29 11.26
N THR A 662 -23.41 4.81 11.64
CA THR A 662 -23.16 4.05 12.88
C THR A 662 -21.88 4.47 13.60
N ASP A 663 -21.61 3.81 14.72
CA ASP A 663 -20.36 3.55 15.46
C ASP A 663 -20.12 2.03 15.65
N GLY A 664 -21.00 1.22 15.05
CA GLY A 664 -21.09 -0.23 15.12
C GLY A 664 -22.23 -0.71 16.04
N THR A 665 -22.91 0.16 16.79
CA THR A 665 -23.63 -0.19 18.04
C THR A 665 -25.00 0.47 18.21
N ALA A 666 -25.70 0.15 19.31
CA ALA A 666 -27.08 0.57 19.62
C ALA A 666 -27.29 2.05 19.97
N THR A 667 -26.39 2.94 19.56
CA THR A 667 -26.56 4.39 19.60
C THR A 667 -26.01 5.06 18.34
N GLY A 668 -25.54 4.26 17.37
CA GLY A 668 -24.76 4.75 16.24
C GLY A 668 -25.55 5.46 15.16
N THR A 669 -26.88 5.50 15.31
CA THR A 669 -27.80 4.80 14.40
C THR A 669 -28.64 5.76 13.56
N THR A 670 -28.07 6.44 12.55
CA THR A 670 -28.77 7.66 12.07
C THR A 670 -28.52 8.15 10.67
N MET A 671 -29.40 9.00 10.15
CA MET A 671 -29.06 9.89 9.04
C MET A 671 -28.06 10.95 9.54
N VAL A 672 -28.00 12.17 9.02
CA VAL A 672 -28.06 13.31 9.98
C VAL A 672 -28.89 14.46 9.42
N ALA A 673 -28.91 14.54 8.10
CA ALA A 673 -29.90 15.25 7.31
C ALA A 673 -29.97 14.57 5.93
N ASP A 674 -30.66 15.21 4.99
CA ASP A 674 -31.17 14.80 3.68
C ASP A 674 -31.26 16.11 2.86
N ILE A 675 -30.87 16.24 1.58
CA ILE A 675 -31.35 17.38 0.75
C ILE A 675 -31.23 17.20 -0.77
N ASN A 676 -32.06 16.35 -1.35
CA ASN A 676 -32.91 16.88 -2.43
C ASN A 676 -34.33 16.40 -2.10
N PRO A 677 -34.80 16.82 -0.91
CA PRO A 677 -35.53 16.00 0.05
C PRO A 677 -36.78 15.41 -0.56
N GLY A 678 -37.01 14.09 -0.47
CA GLY A 678 -38.14 13.45 -1.15
C GLY A 678 -38.11 11.92 -1.21
N SER A 679 -38.98 11.36 -2.05
CA SER A 679 -39.05 9.91 -2.33
C SER A 679 -37.95 9.41 -3.26
N SER A 680 -37.35 10.31 -4.04
CA SER A 680 -36.13 10.19 -4.84
C SER A 680 -35.51 11.59 -4.93
N SER A 681 -34.19 11.71 -5.04
CA SER A 681 -33.42 12.92 -4.71
C SER A 681 -32.12 13.07 -5.54
N SER A 682 -30.90 13.27 -4.97
CA SER A 682 -29.58 13.21 -5.71
C SER A 682 -28.15 13.01 -4.98
N SER A 683 -27.55 11.79 -4.84
CA SER A 683 -26.42 10.97 -4.17
C SER A 683 -24.91 11.27 -3.86
N PRO A 684 -24.50 11.11 -2.58
CA PRO A 684 -23.16 11.21 -2.02
C PRO A 684 -22.50 9.90 -1.59
N SER A 685 -21.21 9.97 -1.19
CA SER A 685 -20.49 8.97 -0.39
C SER A 685 -19.07 9.47 -0.08
N ASN A 686 -18.20 8.59 0.40
CA ASN A 686 -16.72 8.68 0.30
C ASN A 686 -16.03 9.69 1.24
N LEU A 687 -15.50 9.18 2.36
CA LEU A 687 -14.94 9.96 3.47
C LEU A 687 -13.43 9.66 3.69
N THR A 688 -12.69 10.55 4.37
CA THR A 688 -11.33 10.23 4.93
C THR A 688 -11.11 10.99 6.25
N ALA A 689 -9.96 10.89 6.93
CA ALA A 689 -9.76 11.38 8.32
C ALA A 689 -8.57 12.34 8.59
N ASN A 690 -7.79 12.78 7.61
CA ASN A 690 -6.66 13.72 7.79
C ASN A 690 -7.12 15.21 7.78
N GLY A 691 -8.17 15.53 8.53
CA GLY A 691 -8.75 16.86 8.76
C GLY A 691 -10.05 16.79 9.58
N ASN A 692 -10.78 17.91 9.71
CA ASN A 692 -12.04 17.97 10.48
C ASN A 692 -13.31 18.17 9.62
N LYS A 693 -13.19 18.95 8.53
CA LYS A 693 -14.31 19.39 7.69
C LYS A 693 -14.33 18.52 6.43
N LEU A 694 -15.04 17.40 6.54
CA LEU A 694 -15.19 16.31 5.57
C LEU A 694 -15.86 16.77 4.27
N PHE A 695 -15.68 16.00 3.20
CA PHE A 695 -16.21 16.13 1.83
C PHE A 695 -16.78 14.75 1.45
N PHE A 696 -17.82 14.71 0.64
CA PHE A 696 -18.50 13.50 0.17
C PHE A 696 -19.20 13.73 -1.22
N ARG A 697 -20.52 13.68 -1.61
CA ARG A 697 -20.80 13.58 -3.12
C ARG A 697 -22.12 13.93 -4.01
N ALA A 698 -23.02 14.95 -3.98
CA ALA A 698 -24.47 14.75 -4.39
C ALA A 698 -25.52 15.89 -4.80
N PHE A 699 -26.03 16.07 -6.04
CA PHE A 699 -27.01 17.12 -6.56
C PHE A 699 -28.18 17.55 -5.63
N LYS A 700 -28.20 18.75 -5.05
CA LYS A 700 -29.49 19.43 -4.85
C LYS A 700 -29.75 20.08 -6.17
N SER A 701 -30.75 19.54 -6.86
CA SER A 701 -31.42 20.12 -8.00
C SER A 701 -31.11 21.61 -8.17
N GLY A 702 -30.39 21.93 -9.25
CA GLY A 702 -30.05 23.28 -9.71
C GLY A 702 -29.25 24.19 -8.79
N ALA A 703 -29.09 23.87 -7.50
CA ALA A 703 -28.81 24.82 -6.43
C ALA A 703 -27.35 25.29 -6.43
N GLY A 704 -27.09 26.41 -7.12
CA GLY A 704 -25.79 26.60 -7.76
C GLY A 704 -25.73 25.64 -8.94
N THR A 705 -25.09 24.48 -8.72
CA THR A 705 -25.79 23.17 -8.63
C THR A 705 -24.95 22.10 -7.91
N GLU A 706 -23.96 22.47 -7.07
CA GLU A 706 -22.53 22.10 -7.25
C GLU A 706 -21.75 21.68 -5.90
N LEU A 707 -20.42 21.76 -5.66
CA LEU A 707 -19.65 21.04 -4.56
C LEU A 707 -20.07 21.28 -3.10
N TRP A 708 -20.10 20.30 -2.15
CA TRP A 708 -20.35 20.45 -0.65
C TRP A 708 -19.21 19.92 0.31
N ALA A 709 -19.37 19.88 1.65
CA ALA A 709 -18.46 19.42 2.72
C ALA A 709 -19.21 19.33 4.07
N THR A 710 -19.01 18.33 4.95
CA THR A 710 -19.61 18.24 6.31
C THR A 710 -18.56 18.48 7.41
N ASP A 711 -18.94 18.31 8.66
CA ASP A 711 -18.09 17.95 9.80
C ASP A 711 -18.53 16.64 10.52
N GLY A 712 -19.57 15.96 10.00
CA GLY A 712 -20.21 14.79 10.58
C GLY A 712 -21.64 15.06 11.09
N THR A 713 -22.14 16.30 10.96
CA THR A 713 -23.46 16.74 11.44
C THR A 713 -24.33 17.26 10.29
N GLY A 714 -25.66 17.13 10.42
CA GLY A 714 -26.61 17.60 9.41
C GLY A 714 -26.46 19.08 9.08
N THR A 715 -26.10 19.92 10.06
CA THR A 715 -25.87 21.36 9.92
C THR A 715 -24.51 21.74 9.35
N GLY A 716 -23.48 20.91 9.57
CA GLY A 716 -22.07 21.23 9.30
C GLY A 716 -21.68 21.24 7.83
N THR A 717 -22.60 21.59 6.95
CA THR A 717 -22.94 20.70 5.85
C THR A 717 -23.47 21.51 4.70
N ALA A 718 -22.59 21.68 3.72
CA ALA A 718 -22.67 22.88 2.90
C ALA A 718 -21.86 22.77 1.63
N GLN A 719 -22.37 23.38 0.55
CA GLN A 719 -21.72 23.57 -0.73
C GLN A 719 -20.38 24.26 -0.45
N VAL A 720 -19.20 23.69 -0.74
CA VAL A 720 -17.94 24.44 -0.63
C VAL A 720 -17.82 25.42 -1.79
N LYS A 721 -18.19 25.06 -3.04
CA LYS A 721 -18.22 26.01 -4.17
C LYS A 721 -19.00 25.48 -5.38
N ASP A 722 -19.72 26.36 -6.06
CA ASP A 722 -20.18 26.09 -7.42
C ASP A 722 -19.07 26.42 -8.42
N ILE A 723 -18.53 25.41 -9.12
CA ILE A 723 -17.32 25.59 -9.90
C ILE A 723 -17.52 25.56 -11.43
N ARG A 724 -18.60 25.05 -12.02
CA ARG A 724 -19.11 25.70 -13.25
C ARG A 724 -20.56 26.04 -13.02
N PRO A 725 -20.83 27.29 -12.62
CA PRO A 725 -22.13 27.79 -12.25
C PRO A 725 -23.31 27.22 -13.02
N GLY A 726 -24.39 26.94 -12.28
CA GLY A 726 -25.74 26.84 -12.82
C GLY A 726 -26.38 25.46 -12.80
N SER A 727 -27.70 25.48 -12.96
CA SER A 727 -28.60 24.33 -13.02
C SER A 727 -28.53 23.58 -14.35
N LEU A 728 -27.30 23.35 -14.82
CA LEU A 728 -26.94 22.58 -16.00
C LEU A 728 -25.74 21.72 -15.63
N SER A 729 -25.71 20.49 -16.09
CA SER A 729 -24.80 19.44 -15.61
C SER A 729 -23.32 19.78 -15.76
N SER A 730 -22.55 19.45 -14.73
CA SER A 730 -21.25 20.05 -14.39
C SER A 730 -20.54 19.11 -13.38
N PHE A 731 -19.21 19.12 -13.14
CA PHE A 731 -18.52 17.92 -12.62
C PHE A 731 -17.19 17.91 -11.73
N PRO A 732 -17.17 17.33 -10.48
CA PRO A 732 -16.01 16.86 -9.58
C PRO A 732 -15.47 15.41 -9.53
N SER A 733 -14.19 15.14 -9.81
CA SER A 733 -13.62 13.79 -9.57
C SER A 733 -12.41 13.79 -8.69
N SER A 734 -12.18 12.65 -8.05
CA SER A 734 -11.01 12.35 -7.25
C SER A 734 -10.72 13.31 -6.09
N LEU A 735 -10.21 12.80 -4.98
CA LEU A 735 -9.59 13.59 -3.92
C LEU A 735 -8.65 12.60 -3.19
N THR A 736 -7.34 12.84 -2.95
CA THR A 736 -6.62 12.13 -1.85
C THR A 736 -5.47 12.87 -1.12
N ALA A 737 -5.46 12.68 0.22
CA ALA A 737 -5.03 13.55 1.34
C ALA A 737 -3.64 13.33 1.86
N SER A 738 -3.13 14.34 2.58
CA SER A 738 -1.99 14.32 3.51
C SER A 738 -1.69 15.74 4.02
N GLY A 739 -1.24 16.64 3.13
CA GLY A 739 -0.80 18.03 3.42
C GLY A 739 -1.91 19.03 3.80
N GLY A 740 -2.94 18.55 4.49
CA GLY A 740 -4.03 19.33 5.08
C GLY A 740 -5.08 19.87 4.10
N LYS A 741 -5.02 19.48 2.82
CA LYS A 741 -5.74 20.20 1.76
C LYS A 741 -6.79 19.38 1.03
N VAL A 742 -7.36 20.09 0.06
CA VAL A 742 -8.33 19.75 -0.97
C VAL A 742 -7.70 20.09 -2.31
N PHE A 743 -7.82 19.18 -3.26
CA PHE A 743 -7.59 19.33 -4.70
C PHE A 743 -8.38 18.15 -5.30
N PHE A 744 -9.15 18.37 -6.37
CA PHE A 744 -9.94 17.40 -7.12
C PHE A 744 -9.71 17.65 -8.63
N VAL A 745 -10.37 16.95 -9.56
CA VAL A 745 -10.22 17.15 -11.01
C VAL A 745 -11.57 17.32 -11.73
N ALA A 746 -11.72 18.51 -12.32
CA ALA A 746 -12.95 19.28 -12.59
C ALA A 746 -12.72 20.74 -13.22
N ASN A 747 -13.50 21.36 -14.17
CA ASN A 747 -13.30 22.71 -14.91
C ASN A 747 -14.28 23.94 -14.74
N ASP A 748 -13.77 25.18 -14.61
CA ASP A 748 -14.58 26.42 -14.68
C ASP A 748 -15.08 26.76 -16.11
N GLY A 749 -15.60 25.79 -16.87
CA GLY A 749 -16.13 25.92 -18.23
C GLY A 749 -15.14 26.37 -19.33
N THR A 750 -13.84 26.47 -19.02
CA THR A 750 -12.87 27.28 -19.79
C THR A 750 -11.53 26.55 -20.08
N ASN A 751 -11.16 25.53 -19.31
CA ASN A 751 -9.74 25.12 -19.16
C ASN A 751 -9.48 23.62 -19.21
N GLY A 752 -10.50 22.83 -19.50
CA GLY A 752 -10.72 21.71 -18.60
C GLY A 752 -10.37 22.10 -17.15
N SER A 753 -9.68 21.28 -16.39
CA SER A 753 -9.83 21.38 -14.93
C SER A 753 -8.83 22.23 -14.15
N GLU A 754 -9.29 23.00 -13.13
CA GLU A 754 -8.76 24.35 -12.82
C GLU A 754 -8.24 24.77 -11.42
N LEU A 755 -7.04 25.37 -11.30
CA LEU A 755 -6.20 25.41 -10.07
C LEU A 755 -6.11 26.73 -9.28
N TRP A 756 -6.05 26.60 -7.94
CA TRP A 756 -5.95 27.67 -6.95
C TRP A 756 -5.11 27.20 -5.72
N VAL A 757 -5.68 26.66 -4.62
CA VAL A 757 -4.96 25.92 -3.53
C VAL A 757 -5.78 24.87 -2.73
N SER A 758 -7.01 25.21 -2.35
CA SER A 758 -8.09 24.61 -1.52
C SER A 758 -7.85 23.81 -0.22
N ASP A 759 -8.91 23.85 0.61
CA ASP A 759 -8.94 23.55 2.04
C ASP A 759 -10.35 23.21 2.60
N GLY A 760 -11.41 23.37 1.82
CA GLY A 760 -12.80 23.21 2.25
C GLY A 760 -13.59 24.50 2.46
N THR A 761 -13.06 25.63 2.00
CA THR A 761 -13.76 26.91 1.91
C THR A 761 -13.96 27.33 0.45
N SER A 762 -14.92 28.23 0.19
CA SER A 762 -15.17 28.82 -1.13
C SER A 762 -14.02 29.71 -1.65
N THR A 763 -13.16 30.18 -0.74
CA THR A 763 -11.99 31.04 -0.99
C THR A 763 -10.66 30.33 -0.68
N GLY A 764 -10.65 29.00 -0.81
CA GLY A 764 -9.44 28.17 -0.78
C GLY A 764 -8.58 28.38 -2.03
N THR A 765 -8.01 29.59 -2.18
CA THR A 765 -7.59 30.29 -3.43
C THR A 765 -6.08 30.67 -3.56
N LYS A 766 -5.46 30.58 -4.76
CA LYS A 766 -4.21 31.27 -5.22
C LYS A 766 -4.20 31.51 -6.77
N MET A 767 -3.11 32.11 -7.32
CA MET A 767 -2.99 32.68 -8.70
C MET A 767 -1.93 31.98 -9.60
N VAL A 768 -2.29 31.59 -10.85
CA VAL A 768 -1.73 30.35 -11.46
C VAL A 768 -1.75 30.24 -13.05
N LYS A 769 -1.52 29.09 -13.78
CA LYS A 769 -1.14 28.99 -15.27
C LYS A 769 -1.80 28.09 -16.41
N ASP A 770 -2.43 26.91 -16.19
CA ASP A 770 -3.03 25.85 -17.12
C ASP A 770 -1.98 25.01 -17.87
N ILE A 771 -2.18 23.79 -18.34
CA ILE A 771 -1.07 22.89 -18.68
C ILE A 771 -0.51 23.10 -20.09
N ARG A 772 -0.46 22.07 -20.96
CA ARG A 772 -0.89 22.35 -22.32
C ARG A 772 -2.29 22.89 -22.17
N ALA A 773 -2.44 24.17 -22.41
CA ALA A 773 -3.38 25.05 -21.77
C ALA A 773 -4.62 25.31 -22.61
N GLY A 774 -5.76 25.58 -21.99
CA GLY A 774 -7.01 26.01 -22.62
C GLY A 774 -8.02 24.88 -22.64
N SER A 775 -8.78 24.79 -23.72
CA SER A 775 -9.46 23.55 -24.05
C SER A 775 -8.48 22.52 -24.63
N PHE A 776 -7.55 22.06 -23.79
CA PHE A 776 -6.22 21.54 -24.12
C PHE A 776 -5.68 20.95 -22.78
N SER A 777 -5.09 19.74 -22.70
CA SER A 777 -4.36 19.25 -21.50
C SER A 777 -3.04 18.43 -21.72
N SER A 778 -2.25 18.04 -20.69
CA SER A 778 -1.11 17.05 -20.81
C SER A 778 -1.12 15.93 -19.74
N SER A 779 -1.68 14.74 -19.97
CA SER A 779 -2.19 13.72 -18.98
C SER A 779 -1.59 13.56 -17.58
N ILE A 780 -2.45 13.52 -16.54
CA ILE A 780 -2.20 12.65 -15.36
C ILE A 780 -3.41 11.75 -15.03
N THR A 781 -3.50 11.36 -13.76
CA THR A 781 -4.03 10.14 -13.13
C THR A 781 -3.55 10.21 -11.65
N ILE A 782 -4.05 9.38 -10.73
CA ILE A 782 -3.73 9.47 -9.30
C ILE A 782 -2.27 9.08 -9.03
N LEU A 783 -1.43 10.07 -8.70
CA LEU A 783 -0.02 9.92 -8.27
C LEU A 783 0.12 9.47 -6.78
N GLY A 784 1.11 9.96 -6.01
CA GLY A 784 1.43 9.50 -4.64
C GLY A 784 1.74 10.64 -3.63
N ASP A 785 1.27 10.58 -2.36
CA ASP A 785 1.71 11.61 -1.37
C ASP A 785 3.16 11.40 -1.00
N LEU A 786 4.04 12.32 -1.39
CA LEU A 786 5.29 12.54 -0.68
C LEU A 786 5.12 13.76 0.20
N ASN A 787 5.25 13.59 1.52
CA ASN A 787 5.54 14.69 2.44
C ASN A 787 4.57 15.88 2.30
N GLY A 788 3.28 15.58 2.15
CA GLY A 788 2.25 16.60 1.94
C GLY A 788 2.28 17.22 0.55
N LYS A 789 2.83 16.55 -0.46
CA LYS A 789 2.86 16.97 -1.87
C LYS A 789 2.20 15.96 -2.82
N LEU A 790 1.56 16.58 -3.80
CA LEU A 790 1.09 16.14 -5.11
C LEU A 790 2.17 16.54 -6.17
N LEU A 791 1.94 16.31 -7.46
CA LEU A 791 2.96 16.25 -8.52
C LEU A 791 2.41 16.64 -9.94
N PHE A 792 2.71 17.82 -10.55
CA PHE A 792 2.09 18.35 -11.80
C PHE A 792 2.75 17.98 -13.14
N ARG A 793 2.02 18.03 -14.27
CA ARG A 793 2.46 17.48 -15.59
C ARG A 793 3.00 18.44 -16.64
N ALA A 794 3.70 19.48 -16.23
CA ALA A 794 4.04 20.53 -17.17
C ALA A 794 5.01 20.05 -18.27
N ASN A 795 5.07 20.74 -19.40
CA ASN A 795 6.01 20.48 -20.50
C ASN A 795 6.22 21.76 -21.34
N ASP A 796 6.78 21.69 -22.56
CA ASP A 796 7.07 22.89 -23.37
C ASP A 796 6.59 22.91 -24.84
N GLY A 797 6.29 21.78 -25.47
CA GLY A 797 6.02 21.68 -26.91
C GLY A 797 7.28 21.60 -27.78
N THR A 798 8.38 22.27 -27.40
CA THR A 798 9.68 22.23 -28.14
C THR A 798 10.85 21.60 -27.37
N LYS A 799 10.59 21.07 -26.16
CA LYS A 799 11.39 20.04 -25.42
C LYS A 799 10.96 18.42 -25.13
N GLY A 800 9.01 17.14 -25.22
CA GLY A 800 8.27 15.90 -24.79
C GLY A 800 7.39 16.08 -23.54
N THR A 801 7.17 15.02 -22.77
CA THR A 801 6.36 15.03 -21.54
C THR A 801 7.23 15.00 -20.26
N GLU A 802 7.28 16.11 -19.51
CA GLU A 802 8.51 16.62 -18.85
C GLU A 802 8.49 16.76 -17.28
N PRO A 803 8.25 15.73 -16.45
CA PRO A 803 8.44 15.72 -14.98
C PRO A 803 7.98 16.74 -13.88
N TRP A 804 7.65 18.03 -14.14
CA TRP A 804 7.17 19.18 -13.28
C TRP A 804 7.09 18.93 -11.64
N ILE A 805 6.07 19.37 -10.77
CA ILE A 805 5.75 18.99 -9.28
C ILE A 805 4.39 19.57 -8.65
N SER A 806 3.76 19.21 -7.47
CA SER A 806 2.66 20.04 -6.82
C SER A 806 2.44 20.05 -5.27
N ASP A 807 2.48 21.20 -4.61
CA ASP A 807 2.21 21.36 -3.15
C ASP A 807 0.91 22.08 -2.76
N GLY A 808 0.41 23.00 -3.56
CA GLY A 808 -0.78 23.81 -3.25
C GLY A 808 -0.91 24.99 -4.20
N THR A 809 -0.11 24.97 -5.26
CA THR A 809 0.27 26.16 -6.02
C THR A 809 0.83 25.70 -7.37
N SER A 810 1.14 26.64 -8.27
CA SER A 810 2.08 26.43 -9.39
C SER A 810 3.41 27.17 -9.18
N ALA A 811 3.78 27.35 -7.92
CA ALA A 811 5.14 27.59 -7.44
C ALA A 811 5.73 26.33 -6.76
N GLY A 812 4.97 25.23 -6.69
CA GLY A 812 5.45 23.92 -6.25
C GLY A 812 6.18 23.22 -7.38
N THR A 813 7.42 23.70 -7.69
CA THR A 813 8.00 23.95 -9.06
C THR A 813 9.56 24.27 -9.12
N THR A 814 10.49 23.37 -9.54
CA THR A 814 12.00 23.57 -9.59
C THR A 814 12.79 23.27 -10.93
N LEU A 815 13.67 22.26 -11.15
CA LEU A 815 14.50 22.08 -12.41
C LEU A 815 15.17 20.67 -12.63
N LEU A 816 15.11 19.98 -13.82
CA LEU A 816 16.00 18.80 -14.17
C LEU A 816 17.23 19.14 -15.09
N LYS A 817 17.55 18.25 -16.06
CA LYS A 817 18.89 17.74 -16.44
C LYS A 817 18.73 16.60 -17.49
N ASP A 818 19.75 16.27 -18.28
CA ASP A 818 19.76 15.20 -19.30
C ASP A 818 19.38 13.78 -18.82
N ILE A 819 18.51 13.12 -19.59
CA ILE A 819 17.92 11.74 -19.49
C ILE A 819 17.54 11.28 -20.95
N TYR A 820 16.76 10.22 -21.16
CA TYR A 820 16.15 9.83 -22.47
C TYR A 820 15.17 10.85 -23.09
N SER A 821 15.40 11.31 -24.32
CA SER A 821 14.51 12.22 -25.07
C SER A 821 13.28 11.58 -25.69
N GLY A 822 13.30 11.20 -26.97
CA GLY A 822 12.11 11.18 -27.81
C GLY A 822 11.35 12.49 -27.67
N SER A 823 10.08 12.41 -27.32
CA SER A 823 9.19 13.51 -26.95
C SER A 823 8.03 13.00 -26.08
N SER A 824 8.31 12.31 -24.98
CA SER A 824 7.61 11.04 -24.68
C SER A 824 7.21 10.79 -23.21
N SER A 825 6.62 9.60 -22.93
CA SER A 825 5.56 9.46 -21.95
C SER A 825 5.42 8.13 -21.17
N SER A 826 5.48 8.12 -19.83
CA SER A 826 5.91 6.92 -19.05
C SER A 826 4.94 6.17 -18.09
N PHE A 827 3.68 6.57 -17.95
CA PHE A 827 2.55 5.80 -17.34
C PHE A 827 2.68 5.05 -15.98
N PRO A 828 3.00 5.72 -14.85
CA PRO A 828 2.95 5.17 -13.47
C PRO A 828 1.65 4.38 -13.12
N PHE A 829 1.66 3.42 -12.16
CA PHE A 829 0.51 2.82 -11.43
C PHE A 829 0.92 2.33 -10.03
N ASN A 830 -0.01 2.38 -9.06
CA ASN A 830 0.05 1.83 -7.68
C ASN A 830 1.15 2.45 -6.77
N PHE A 831 0.87 2.70 -5.48
CA PHE A 831 1.60 3.66 -4.64
C PHE A 831 2.37 3.14 -3.41
N LEU A 832 3.70 3.41 -3.32
CA LEU A 832 4.44 3.26 -2.05
C LEU A 832 5.39 4.40 -1.71
N THR A 833 5.30 4.87 -0.47
CA THR A 833 6.27 5.76 0.17
C THR A 833 6.93 5.07 1.36
N THR A 834 8.23 5.29 1.58
CA THR A 834 8.85 5.01 2.90
C THR A 834 8.73 6.29 3.74
N GLY A 835 7.49 6.65 4.06
CA GLY A 835 7.16 7.89 4.76
C GLY A 835 7.55 9.16 4.00
N SER A 836 7.68 10.27 4.74
CA SER A 836 7.92 11.62 4.22
C SER A 836 9.31 11.84 3.57
N ARG A 837 10.25 10.89 3.65
CA ARG A 837 11.56 11.05 3.00
C ARG A 837 11.51 10.72 1.51
N PHE A 838 10.73 9.69 1.20
CA PHE A 838 10.84 9.02 -0.08
C PHE A 838 9.46 8.50 -0.53
N GLY A 839 8.81 9.19 -1.46
CA GLY A 839 7.64 8.75 -2.22
C GLY A 839 8.03 8.29 -3.62
N PHE A 840 7.31 7.34 -4.22
CA PHE A 840 7.77 6.61 -5.41
C PHE A 840 6.83 6.78 -6.62
N PHE A 841 7.42 7.08 -7.77
CA PHE A 841 6.87 7.02 -9.12
C PHE A 841 6.92 5.60 -9.69
N VAL A 842 6.55 5.48 -10.97
CA VAL A 842 6.99 4.37 -11.80
C VAL A 842 7.07 4.72 -13.30
N ALA A 843 7.96 4.04 -14.03
CA ALA A 843 8.41 4.22 -15.45
C ALA A 843 9.15 3.08 -16.48
N ARG A 844 9.00 4.08 -17.54
CA ARG A 844 9.58 4.39 -18.93
C ARG A 844 10.59 5.52 -19.12
N ASP A 845 11.66 5.11 -19.81
CA ASP A 845 12.71 5.73 -20.60
C ASP A 845 13.16 4.76 -21.77
N ALA A 846 14.33 4.08 -21.78
CA ALA A 846 14.84 3.38 -22.98
C ALA A 846 15.93 2.25 -22.94
N THR A 847 16.86 2.08 -21.96
CA THR A 847 18.17 1.31 -22.13
C THR A 847 18.75 -0.13 -21.66
N THR A 848 18.76 -1.05 -20.65
CA THR A 848 18.54 -1.54 -19.22
C THR A 848 17.16 -1.87 -18.39
N GLY A 849 15.94 -2.19 -18.94
CA GLY A 849 14.71 -2.96 -18.53
C GLY A 849 13.17 -2.72 -19.04
N THR A 850 11.88 -2.54 -18.46
CA THR A 850 10.85 -1.86 -17.42
C THR A 850 10.74 -1.64 -15.80
N GLU A 851 11.49 -0.82 -15.02
CA GLU A 851 11.68 -0.94 -13.55
C GLU A 851 11.89 0.37 -12.74
N LEU A 852 13.07 1.03 -12.71
CA LEU A 852 13.71 1.53 -11.48
C LEU A 852 14.67 2.73 -11.64
N TRP A 853 14.19 3.94 -11.38
CA TRP A 853 15.02 5.09 -10.96
C TRP A 853 14.69 5.47 -9.51
N LYS A 854 15.18 6.61 -9.00
CA LYS A 854 14.68 7.20 -7.74
C LYS A 854 14.37 8.70 -7.84
N THR A 855 13.74 9.23 -6.78
CA THR A 855 13.73 10.67 -6.46
C THR A 855 13.71 10.87 -4.93
N ASP A 856 12.90 11.76 -4.33
CA ASP A 856 12.86 12.23 -2.94
C ASP A 856 11.90 13.43 -2.86
N GLY A 857 12.37 14.68 -2.77
CA GLY A 857 11.57 15.89 -3.03
C GLY A 857 11.58 16.36 -4.49
N THR A 858 12.40 15.78 -5.39
CA THR A 858 13.03 16.60 -6.44
C THR A 858 13.28 15.93 -7.79
N THR A 859 13.67 16.66 -8.83
CA THR A 859 14.44 16.12 -9.95
C THR A 859 15.49 15.09 -9.57
N ALA A 860 16.30 15.51 -8.60
CA ALA A 860 17.67 15.12 -8.49
C ALA A 860 17.85 13.93 -7.58
N GLY A 861 16.80 13.39 -6.96
CA GLY A 861 16.88 12.24 -6.06
C GLY A 861 17.27 10.93 -6.76
N THR A 862 18.42 10.94 -7.46
CA THR A 862 18.83 10.28 -8.72
C THR A 862 20.37 10.23 -8.76
N SER A 863 21.00 9.12 -9.16
CA SER A 863 22.47 8.94 -9.18
C SER A 863 22.92 7.73 -10.04
N LEU A 864 22.63 6.51 -9.58
CA LEU A 864 22.79 5.21 -10.24
C LEU A 864 21.98 4.17 -9.44
N VAL A 865 21.11 3.38 -10.08
CA VAL A 865 20.33 2.32 -9.42
C VAL A 865 20.05 1.13 -10.38
N ALA A 866 18.90 0.42 -10.37
CA ALA A 866 18.98 -1.03 -10.32
C ALA A 866 18.19 -1.95 -11.30
N ASP A 867 18.89 -3.03 -11.65
CA ASP A 867 18.68 -4.07 -12.67
C ASP A 867 18.41 -5.51 -12.12
N ILE A 868 18.87 -6.63 -12.75
CA ILE A 868 18.66 -8.01 -12.21
C ILE A 868 19.44 -9.22 -12.77
N ARG A 869 19.74 -9.27 -14.06
CA ARG A 869 20.92 -9.90 -14.72
C ARG A 869 21.03 -9.37 -16.17
N PRO A 870 20.49 -8.18 -16.49
CA PRO A 870 20.79 -7.51 -17.76
C PRO A 870 20.79 -8.35 -19.04
N GLY A 871 21.77 -8.22 -19.93
CA GLY A 871 21.92 -9.11 -21.08
C GLY A 871 21.11 -8.63 -22.28
N THR A 872 19.82 -8.97 -22.37
CA THR A 872 18.92 -8.32 -23.35
C THR A 872 17.48 -8.12 -22.87
N ASN A 873 16.74 -9.12 -22.37
CA ASN A 873 15.24 -9.10 -22.42
C ASN A 873 14.50 -8.38 -21.25
N SER A 874 13.67 -8.94 -20.33
CA SER A 874 13.66 -8.55 -18.88
C SER A 874 13.01 -9.41 -17.72
N SER A 875 12.19 -8.84 -16.79
CA SER A 875 12.35 -9.18 -15.33
C SER A 875 11.18 -9.12 -14.32
N THR A 876 10.07 -8.42 -14.61
CA THR A 876 8.69 -8.83 -14.28
C THR A 876 7.91 -8.60 -12.93
N PRO A 877 7.77 -7.40 -12.30
CA PRO A 877 6.82 -6.87 -11.27
C PRO A 877 5.25 -6.86 -11.27
N SER A 878 4.70 -6.68 -10.05
CA SER A 878 3.44 -6.02 -9.64
C SER A 878 3.54 -5.30 -8.23
N GLY A 879 2.51 -5.31 -7.36
CA GLY A 879 2.15 -4.40 -6.20
C GLY A 879 3.10 -4.09 -5.01
N LEU A 880 2.60 -3.41 -3.93
CA LEU A 880 3.46 -2.62 -3.00
C LEU A 880 3.09 -2.11 -1.54
N VAL A 881 3.86 -2.46 -0.48
CA VAL A 881 4.22 -1.68 0.78
C VAL A 881 5.62 -2.04 1.43
N LEU A 882 5.88 -1.97 2.76
CA LEU A 882 7.21 -1.90 3.43
C LEU A 882 7.24 -2.63 4.80
N SER A 883 8.35 -3.27 5.19
CA SER A 883 8.55 -3.87 6.53
C SER A 883 9.45 -3.00 7.45
N ASN A 884 10.25 -3.64 8.32
CA ASN A 884 11.29 -3.09 9.21
C ASN A 884 12.40 -2.29 8.49
N GLY A 885 12.06 -1.24 7.73
CA GLY A 885 13.00 -0.58 6.79
C GLY A 885 13.54 -1.53 5.70
N MET A 886 12.93 -2.72 5.63
CA MET A 886 13.34 -3.95 4.95
C MET A 886 12.22 -4.37 4.01
N LEU A 887 12.54 -4.88 2.82
CA LEU A 887 11.59 -4.82 1.71
C LEU A 887 11.37 -6.16 1.00
N ILE A 888 10.08 -6.54 0.80
CA ILE A 888 9.60 -7.80 0.19
C ILE A 888 8.39 -7.68 -0.77
N PHE A 889 8.63 -7.25 -2.00
CA PHE A 889 7.87 -7.55 -3.23
C PHE A 889 8.63 -8.77 -3.95
N ARG A 890 9.19 -9.18 -5.15
CA ARG A 890 9.49 -9.12 -6.66
C ARG A 890 10.42 -8.35 -7.67
N ALA A 891 11.06 -9.16 -8.57
CA ALA A 891 11.31 -9.20 -10.05
C ALA A 891 12.14 -10.48 -10.38
N THR A 892 13.24 -10.63 -11.17
CA THR A 892 13.72 -12.03 -11.54
C THR A 892 15.20 -12.28 -11.93
N ASP A 893 15.70 -13.53 -11.80
CA ASP A 893 16.74 -14.17 -12.66
C ASP A 893 16.20 -15.39 -13.44
N PRO A 894 16.54 -15.66 -14.72
CA PRO A 894 15.81 -16.60 -15.55
C PRO A 894 16.28 -18.04 -15.27
N VAL A 895 16.33 -18.42 -13.99
CA VAL A 895 17.14 -19.58 -13.58
C VAL A 895 16.58 -20.44 -12.45
N LYS A 896 17.46 -21.26 -11.84
CA LYS A 896 17.84 -21.12 -10.42
C LYS A 896 17.75 -19.65 -10.02
N GLY A 897 16.59 -19.02 -10.03
CA GLY A 897 16.53 -17.60 -10.32
C GLY A 897 15.27 -16.97 -9.79
N THR A 898 14.69 -17.64 -8.81
CA THR A 898 13.32 -17.38 -8.34
C THR A 898 13.25 -16.95 -6.88
N GLU A 899 14.36 -17.24 -6.25
CA GLU A 899 14.83 -16.89 -4.93
C GLU A 899 14.47 -15.51 -4.47
N PRO A 900 14.14 -15.29 -3.20
CA PRO A 900 13.92 -13.96 -2.68
C PRO A 900 15.24 -13.39 -2.10
N PHE A 901 15.59 -12.09 -2.26
CA PHE A 901 16.84 -11.48 -1.73
C PHE A 901 16.65 -10.35 -0.65
N LYS A 902 16.75 -9.03 -0.90
CA LYS A 902 15.88 -7.94 -0.32
C LYS A 902 16.44 -6.53 -0.50
N PHE A 903 15.56 -5.51 -0.49
CA PHE A 903 16.02 -4.13 -0.62
C PHE A 903 16.03 -3.37 0.70
N PHE A 904 16.99 -2.46 0.85
CA PHE A 904 17.12 -1.58 2.00
C PHE A 904 17.30 -0.15 1.50
N PRO A 905 16.25 0.69 1.47
CA PRO A 905 16.31 2.05 0.96
C PRO A 905 17.15 3.02 1.81
N GLY A 906 17.65 2.59 2.98
CA GLY A 906 18.48 3.39 3.89
C GLY A 906 19.96 3.01 3.97
N ALA A 907 20.42 1.98 3.26
CA ALA A 907 21.79 1.47 3.38
C ALA A 907 22.70 2.01 2.26
N ASN A 908 23.24 3.23 2.41
CA ASN A 908 24.36 3.68 1.60
C ASN A 908 25.68 3.23 2.25
N THR A 909 26.29 2.15 1.76
CA THR A 909 27.70 1.83 2.06
C THR A 909 28.44 1.56 0.76
N LYS A 910 29.54 2.28 0.52
CA LYS A 910 30.48 2.03 -0.59
C LYS A 910 31.81 1.54 -0.03
N MET A 911 32.39 0.47 -0.59
CA MET A 911 33.72 -0.06 -0.21
C MET A 911 34.84 0.81 -0.79
N VAL A 912 35.86 1.13 0.02
CA VAL A 912 37.17 1.59 -0.47
C VAL A 912 38.28 0.96 0.40
N GLY A 913 38.94 -0.08 -0.11
CA GLY A 913 40.25 -0.55 0.37
C GLY A 913 40.30 -1.19 1.77
N HIS A 914 41.45 -1.14 2.43
CA HIS A 914 41.81 -1.98 3.59
C HIS A 914 42.63 -1.25 4.69
N PRO A 915 42.74 -1.84 5.91
CA PRO A 915 43.67 -1.43 6.98
C PRO A 915 45.16 -1.66 6.56
N CYS A 916 46.21 -1.37 7.35
CA CYS A 916 46.38 -1.47 8.81
C CYS A 916 47.60 -0.67 9.35
N SER A 917 47.94 -0.90 10.63
CA SER A 917 49.26 -0.67 11.28
C SER A 917 49.66 0.77 11.66
N THR A 918 50.39 1.05 12.74
CA THR A 918 50.72 0.25 13.96
C THR A 918 51.17 1.17 15.12
N SER A 919 50.60 0.98 16.33
CA SER A 919 51.15 1.42 17.65
C SER A 919 51.29 2.95 17.92
N ALA A 920 51.19 3.54 19.13
CA ALA A 920 50.60 3.13 20.41
C ALA A 920 50.35 4.32 21.39
N THR A 921 49.08 4.51 21.80
CA THR A 921 48.60 5.04 23.12
C THR A 921 48.82 6.51 23.59
N ARG A 922 47.97 6.88 24.57
CA ARG A 922 47.82 8.02 25.50
C ARG A 922 47.44 9.39 24.91
N ARG A 923 46.24 9.87 25.32
CA ARG A 923 45.25 10.45 24.40
C ARG A 923 44.51 11.69 24.99
N PRO A 924 43.94 12.57 24.14
CA PRO A 924 43.40 13.89 24.49
C PRO A 924 41.90 13.90 24.85
N HIS A 925 41.40 15.03 25.34
CA HIS A 925 39.97 15.37 25.40
C HIS A 925 39.69 16.62 24.55
N LEU A 926 38.43 16.86 24.18
CA LEU A 926 38.01 17.96 23.28
C LEU A 926 36.69 18.60 23.76
N MET A 927 36.39 19.79 23.22
CA MET A 927 35.16 20.55 23.49
C MET A 927 34.64 21.18 22.18
N GLY A 928 33.32 21.24 21.98
CA GLY A 928 32.68 21.90 20.84
C GLY A 928 31.43 22.68 21.26
N THR A 929 31.18 23.82 20.59
CA THR A 929 29.94 24.61 20.68
C THR A 929 29.22 24.55 19.33
N ASP A 930 27.89 24.42 19.35
CA ASP A 930 27.03 24.18 18.17
C ASP A 930 26.44 25.50 17.61
N PRO A 931 26.66 25.83 16.31
CA PRO A 931 26.06 26.96 15.59
C PRO A 931 24.90 26.57 14.65
N VAL A 932 24.41 25.32 14.70
CA VAL A 932 23.36 24.67 13.88
C VAL A 932 23.70 24.47 12.40
N ILE A 933 24.49 25.35 11.76
CA ILE A 933 24.91 25.24 10.35
C ILE A 933 26.37 25.68 10.20
N GLY A 934 27.16 25.00 9.35
CA GLY A 934 28.34 25.59 8.68
C GLY A 934 29.35 26.30 9.58
N GLY A 935 29.84 25.63 10.63
CA GLY A 935 30.87 26.15 11.53
C GLY A 935 32.29 25.63 11.27
N THR A 936 33.25 26.16 12.03
CA THR A 936 34.64 25.65 12.13
C THR A 936 34.78 24.75 13.35
N MET A 937 35.31 23.53 13.17
CA MET A 937 35.68 22.65 14.29
C MET A 937 37.05 23.07 14.82
N LYS A 938 37.13 23.42 16.11
CA LYS A 938 38.38 23.82 16.79
C LYS A 938 38.96 22.65 17.58
N LEU A 939 40.05 22.08 17.09
CA LEU A 939 40.78 21.00 17.75
C LEU A 939 41.92 21.62 18.56
N ARG A 940 42.08 21.18 19.81
CA ARG A 940 43.24 21.54 20.65
C ARG A 940 43.91 20.28 21.15
N GLY A 941 45.23 20.22 21.02
CA GLY A 941 46.02 19.14 21.58
C GLY A 941 47.14 19.72 22.44
N ALA A 942 47.19 19.33 23.70
CA ALA A 942 48.36 19.46 24.55
C ALA A 942 49.01 18.08 24.65
N GLY A 943 50.27 17.95 24.20
CA GLY A 943 51.03 16.69 24.23
C GLY A 943 50.47 15.55 23.37
N ALA A 944 49.58 15.85 22.41
CA ALA A 944 48.85 14.86 21.61
C ALA A 944 49.59 14.47 20.31
N LYS A 945 49.72 13.15 20.07
CA LYS A 945 50.44 12.54 18.93
C LYS A 945 49.68 12.66 17.59
N PRO A 946 50.38 12.59 16.43
CA PRO A 946 49.72 12.47 15.13
C PRO A 946 48.82 11.23 15.06
N GLY A 947 47.57 11.42 14.62
CA GLY A 947 46.55 10.37 14.48
C GLY A 947 45.73 10.02 15.74
N ALA A 948 45.89 10.73 16.87
CA ALA A 948 45.35 10.32 18.17
C ALA A 948 43.83 10.54 18.43
N VAL A 949 42.99 10.72 17.40
CA VAL A 949 41.55 11.09 17.53
C VAL A 949 40.70 10.43 16.43
N GLY A 950 39.54 9.88 16.78
CA GLY A 950 38.52 9.42 15.83
C GLY A 950 37.18 10.10 16.09
N VAL A 951 36.46 10.47 15.01
CA VAL A 951 35.12 11.09 15.05
C VAL A 951 34.12 10.12 14.42
N GLN A 952 33.06 9.76 15.13
CA GLN A 952 32.11 8.71 14.74
C GLN A 952 30.68 9.26 14.64
N LEU A 953 30.29 9.68 13.45
CA LEU A 953 28.96 10.24 13.17
C LEU A 953 27.90 9.13 13.19
N LEU A 954 26.89 9.26 14.04
CA LEU A 954 25.77 8.32 14.13
C LEU A 954 24.53 8.90 13.44
N GLY A 955 23.90 8.09 12.59
CA GLY A 955 22.60 8.41 12.00
C GLY A 955 21.46 8.23 13.00
N ALA A 956 20.33 8.89 12.73
CA ALA A 956 19.13 8.77 13.55
C ALA A 956 18.64 7.30 13.64
N GLY A 957 18.41 6.82 14.86
CA GLY A 957 17.72 5.53 15.12
C GLY A 957 18.56 4.39 15.70
N VAL A 958 19.83 4.62 16.06
CA VAL A 958 20.61 3.58 16.75
C VAL A 958 20.24 3.55 18.24
N ASN A 959 19.68 2.43 18.71
CA ASN A 959 19.43 2.18 20.12
C ASN A 959 20.70 1.59 20.77
N LEU A 960 21.35 2.36 21.63
CA LEU A 960 22.63 2.01 22.26
C LEU A 960 22.53 0.86 23.28
N ASN A 961 21.31 0.47 23.68
CA ASN A 961 21.07 -0.50 24.75
C ASN A 961 21.25 -1.98 24.35
N ALA A 962 21.67 -2.26 23.11
CA ALA A 962 21.73 -3.64 22.57
C ALA A 962 23.13 -4.11 22.19
N ILE A 963 24.20 -3.41 22.58
CA ILE A 963 25.58 -3.84 22.30
C ILE A 963 26.19 -4.43 23.58
N PRO A 964 26.44 -5.75 23.66
CA PRO A 964 27.19 -6.34 24.77
C PRO A 964 28.64 -5.85 24.70
N LEU A 965 29.08 -5.17 25.75
CA LEU A 965 30.35 -4.42 25.80
C LEU A 965 31.53 -5.30 26.27
N THR A 966 31.62 -6.56 25.82
CA THR A 966 32.64 -7.51 26.32
C THR A 966 33.45 -8.26 25.26
N ALA A 967 33.37 -7.89 23.98
CA ALA A 967 34.21 -8.51 22.94
C ALA A 967 35.06 -7.48 22.21
N LEU A 968 36.11 -6.96 22.87
CA LEU A 968 37.19 -6.22 22.21
C LEU A 968 38.54 -6.80 22.62
N GLY A 969 38.86 -7.96 22.04
CA GLY A 969 40.22 -8.48 21.97
C GLY A 969 41.05 -7.67 20.95
N ALA A 970 42.33 -7.51 21.24
CA ALA A 970 43.23 -6.58 20.57
C ALA A 970 43.41 -6.85 19.06
N GLY A 971 43.36 -5.77 18.27
CA GLY A 971 43.81 -5.74 16.87
C GLY A 971 42.72 -5.31 15.91
N CYS A 972 42.55 -3.99 15.75
CA CYS A 972 41.72 -3.30 14.74
C CYS A 972 40.22 -3.66 14.73
N ASN A 973 39.37 -2.68 15.06
CA ASN A 973 38.16 -2.33 14.29
C ASN A 973 37.33 -1.30 15.06
N SER A 974 37.08 -0.15 14.44
CA SER A 974 35.92 0.68 14.76
C SER A 974 35.38 1.22 13.44
N TYR A 975 34.18 0.75 13.09
CA TYR A 975 33.50 1.06 11.85
C TYR A 975 32.89 2.46 11.88
N ILE A 976 33.25 3.20 10.83
CA ILE A 976 32.78 4.53 10.46
C ILE A 976 32.89 4.58 8.92
N ASN A 977 31.80 4.86 8.19
CA ASN A 977 31.83 4.99 6.73
C ASN A 977 30.81 6.05 6.26
N LEU A 978 31.12 7.31 6.56
CA LEU A 978 30.36 8.49 6.14
C LEU A 978 31.32 9.51 5.52
N LEU A 979 31.96 9.09 4.43
CA LEU A 979 32.86 9.86 3.56
C LEU A 979 34.12 10.42 4.26
N SER A 980 35.22 9.68 4.19
CA SER A 980 36.55 10.20 4.49
C SER A 980 36.91 11.30 3.49
N PHE A 981 37.12 12.53 3.98
CA PHE A 981 38.21 13.35 3.47
C PHE A 981 39.49 12.56 3.74
N TRP A 982 40.18 12.05 2.71
CA TRP A 982 41.56 11.63 2.91
C TRP A 982 42.43 12.87 2.79
N MET A 983 42.60 13.55 3.92
CA MET A 983 43.82 14.32 4.14
C MET A 983 44.93 13.29 4.40
N PRO A 984 45.98 13.21 3.56
CA PRO A 984 47.09 12.31 3.84
C PRO A 984 47.65 12.61 5.23
N LEU A 985 48.15 11.62 5.97
CA LEU A 985 48.68 11.82 7.32
C LEU A 985 49.79 12.91 7.37
N SER A 986 50.41 13.21 6.22
CA SER A 986 51.36 14.30 6.01
C SER A 986 50.75 15.71 5.96
N THR A 987 49.44 15.86 5.78
CA THR A 987 48.74 17.18 5.83
C THR A 987 48.41 17.65 7.25
N PHE A 988 48.49 16.76 8.24
CA PHE A 988 48.59 17.17 9.64
C PHE A 988 50.05 17.49 9.92
N GLY A 989 50.49 18.67 9.47
CA GLY A 989 51.74 19.25 9.94
C GLY A 989 51.60 19.56 11.43
N VAL A 990 51.78 18.56 12.28
CA VAL A 990 51.81 18.72 13.74
C VAL A 990 53.19 19.30 14.07
N PRO A 991 53.29 20.53 14.60
CA PRO A 991 54.56 21.02 15.09
C PRO A 991 54.98 20.17 16.30
N ALA A 992 56.27 19.85 16.40
CA ALA A 992 56.83 19.07 17.52
C ALA A 992 56.72 19.79 18.89
N SER A 993 56.20 21.02 18.94
CA SER A 993 56.00 21.79 20.16
C SER A 993 54.65 21.46 20.80
N GLY A 994 54.68 20.98 22.06
CA GLY A 994 53.60 20.23 22.71
C GLY A 994 52.27 20.93 23.01
N ASN A 995 51.93 22.04 22.36
CA ASN A 995 50.60 22.65 22.40
C ASN A 995 50.21 23.15 21.00
N TRP A 996 49.06 22.73 20.48
CA TRP A 996 48.54 23.15 19.18
C TRP A 996 47.03 23.42 19.21
N THR A 997 46.58 24.30 18.31
CA THR A 997 45.16 24.61 18.07
C THR A 997 44.94 24.75 16.57
N GLN A 998 43.99 24.00 16.02
CA GLN A 998 43.72 23.99 14.58
C GLN A 998 42.22 24.07 14.29
N ASN A 999 41.85 24.94 13.36
CA ASN A 999 40.46 25.16 12.96
C ASN A 999 40.25 24.51 11.60
N TYR A 1000 39.20 23.70 11.48
CA TYR A 1000 38.84 23.06 10.22
C TYR A 1000 37.45 23.50 9.76
N PRO A 1001 37.29 23.95 8.51
CA PRO A 1001 35.98 24.25 7.96
C PRO A 1001 35.19 22.96 7.78
N VAL A 1002 33.95 22.92 8.28
CA VAL A 1002 33.03 21.81 8.01
C VAL A 1002 32.28 22.11 6.70
N PRO A 1003 32.18 21.17 5.74
CA PRO A 1003 31.45 21.40 4.50
C PRO A 1003 30.01 21.82 4.77
N ASN A 1004 29.54 22.85 4.08
CA ASN A 1004 28.16 23.33 4.17
C ASN A 1004 27.24 22.44 3.32
N ASP A 1005 26.98 21.23 3.81
CA ASP A 1005 26.17 20.21 3.12
C ASP A 1005 24.71 20.25 3.63
N ALA A 1006 23.78 20.59 2.74
CA ALA A 1006 22.36 20.68 3.05
C ALA A 1006 21.71 19.33 3.44
N THR A 1007 22.34 18.20 3.09
CA THR A 1007 21.84 16.85 3.42
C THR A 1007 22.00 16.47 4.89
N LEU A 1008 22.82 17.22 5.63
CA LEU A 1008 23.08 17.02 7.07
C LEU A 1008 22.20 17.91 7.97
N LYS A 1009 21.32 18.73 7.39
CA LYS A 1009 20.43 19.63 8.13
C LYS A 1009 19.43 18.81 8.98
N GLY A 1010 19.53 18.92 10.31
CA GLY A 1010 18.69 18.19 11.27
C GLY A 1010 19.29 16.88 11.81
N VAL A 1011 20.52 16.52 11.39
CA VAL A 1011 21.28 15.41 12.00
C VAL A 1011 21.83 15.87 13.36
N ARG A 1012 21.59 15.09 14.43
CA ARG A 1012 22.26 15.33 15.72
C ARG A 1012 23.66 14.72 15.69
N VAL A 1013 24.68 15.55 15.87
CA VAL A 1013 26.07 15.10 15.93
C VAL A 1013 26.44 14.86 17.39
N ALA A 1014 26.79 13.62 17.74
CA ALA A 1014 27.35 13.29 19.04
C ALA A 1014 28.85 13.04 18.90
N PHE A 1015 29.65 13.69 19.74
CA PHE A 1015 31.08 13.45 19.82
C PHE A 1015 31.34 12.52 21.01
N GLN A 1016 31.77 11.29 20.74
CA GLN A 1016 32.13 10.35 21.80
C GLN A 1016 33.64 10.14 21.80
N THR A 1017 34.30 10.56 22.87
CA THR A 1017 35.70 10.22 23.09
C THR A 1017 35.76 8.81 23.67
N TRP A 1018 36.08 7.83 22.83
CA TRP A 1018 36.23 6.44 23.29
C TRP A 1018 37.42 6.29 24.25
N TYR A 1019 37.24 5.44 25.25
CA TYR A 1019 38.17 5.26 26.36
C TYR A 1019 38.17 3.84 26.90
N ILE A 1020 39.33 3.37 27.34
CA ILE A 1020 39.49 2.12 28.10
C ILE A 1020 40.37 2.44 29.31
N ILE A 1021 39.88 2.13 30.53
CA ILE A 1021 40.56 2.44 31.80
C ILE A 1021 41.17 1.19 32.42
N LEU A 1022 42.45 1.33 32.80
CA LEU A 1022 43.08 0.89 34.05
C LEU A 1022 44.15 1.94 34.44
N PRO A 1023 44.54 2.11 35.73
CA PRO A 1023 44.00 1.46 36.92
C PRO A 1023 43.39 2.41 37.98
N ALA A 1024 43.70 3.72 37.99
CA ALA A 1024 43.53 4.58 39.17
C ALA A 1024 43.11 6.03 38.83
N LEU A 1025 42.08 6.50 39.56
CA LEU A 1025 41.82 7.84 40.16
C LEU A 1025 42.27 9.11 39.38
N GLN A 1026 41.56 10.24 39.29
CA GLN A 1026 40.52 10.89 40.10
C GLN A 1026 39.55 11.69 39.18
N TRP A 1027 38.39 12.04 39.72
CA TRP A 1027 37.37 12.85 39.05
C TRP A 1027 37.48 14.31 39.48
N GLU A 1028 37.33 15.24 38.53
CA GLU A 1028 36.88 16.60 38.81
C GLU A 1028 35.77 16.97 37.81
N MET A 1029 34.68 17.55 38.35
CA MET A 1029 33.46 17.91 37.64
C MET A 1029 33.48 19.36 37.16
N SER A 1030 32.99 19.60 35.94
CA SER A 1030 32.06 20.68 35.54
C SER A 1030 31.59 20.32 34.12
N ASN A 1031 30.32 20.12 33.78
CA ASN A 1031 29.16 20.99 33.86
C ASN A 1031 27.88 20.14 33.81
N GLY A 1032 26.77 20.65 34.36
CA GLY A 1032 25.47 19.99 34.31
C GLY A 1032 24.91 19.88 32.88
N VAL A 1033 24.70 18.63 32.44
CA VAL A 1033 23.48 18.14 31.77
C VAL A 1033 23.36 16.66 32.15
N PHE A 1034 22.26 16.31 32.81
CA PHE A 1034 21.96 14.96 33.29
C PHE A 1034 21.56 14.02 32.15
N SER A 1035 22.04 12.76 32.19
CA SER A 1035 21.33 11.59 31.67
C SER A 1035 21.23 10.55 32.79
N ALA A 1036 20.02 10.10 33.07
CA ALA A 1036 19.66 9.25 34.19
C ALA A 1036 20.31 7.85 34.15
N LEU A 1037 20.74 7.37 35.32
CA LEU A 1037 21.08 5.97 35.63
C LEU A 1037 20.22 5.51 36.82
N GLY A 1038 19.96 4.21 36.89
CA GLY A 1038 19.23 3.53 37.96
C GLY A 1038 19.60 2.04 38.03
N ASN A 1039 20.90 1.74 37.82
CA ASN A 1039 21.40 0.72 36.87
C ASN A 1039 21.12 1.15 35.42
#